data_AF-A0A961K2P2-F1
#
_entry.id   AF-A0A961K2P2-F1
#
_cell.length_a   1.000
_cell.length_b   1.000
_cell.length_c   1.000
_cell.angle_alpha   90.00
_cell.angle_beta   90.00
_cell.angle_gamma   90.00
#
_symmetry.space_group_name_H-M   'P 1'
#
loop_
_entity.id
_entity.type
_entity.pdbx_description
1 polymer ?
#
loop_
_entity_poly.entity_id
_entity_poly.type
_entity_poly.pdbx_seq_one_letter_code
_entity_poly.pdbx_strand_id
1 'polypeptide(L)'
;MTASGRRAGPQDIWYLLKRNRWLFFWVVAIGMVLATMVVMSLENRYTATAVVVLEPGNSSLDTVSARLRTVDPSVAQTEVEILRSRQFAKAISDRLDLYDDPDFVPSLEEATPLVERAAAWVLDGWQTLRNLAVGSDDTGTSDGTGAEDMAPDDTAPEDMVPDKMAPAETGSDATGTAETGSEEIGSPDAGADKGAQAGATETGAAEAVGQSQADLLREAVVDKVLGIYAIKYPGQGLAIWIESTYSDPVLAAQVSNTVAQTYIEQTLRSQRAGIDNAIEFLQKRVDTAISELTSRQSELAALIRENSLDDSGQTEAMLAELARLRAIADLDAQGDQSEIRQQIDQRTVELWDRTQSELDRAQLELALQIERQQYLSIAERLSEYEAQRDSLMPTARQITAAQPPKEPSAPRRGLALAVAFVVLCSLAFVLVLFREGLDTRIWTAARAEEASGLASLGYVPYLPPGSFQSRARIRKHLMRTPHSPFAAAVRSLVVATTAQVNTEGSFVLMMTSGLPNEGKSTIAFSLSVLAALDGLRVLLVDLDVRNPEATRLLTHGDSRAFTEKPANRSVQDALDDLEVFQACIRKSQQFQGLEVANFDPQSHFGLKLGADRTAEARIEEYLRETYDLVVIDTPSYFVAEDANRFAALADAAILLARSGQTKEEALREAIDLMWANAIPVAGVAVNAVATKRPQRAGQRVGSVLTRSGASA
;
A
#
# COMPACT_ATOMS: atom_id res chain seq x y z
N MET A 1 0.30 10.77 24.69
CA MET A 1 0.58 10.65 26.15
C MET A 1 -0.61 11.23 26.87
N THR A 2 -1.24 10.49 27.80
CA THR A 2 -2.40 10.97 28.57
C THR A 2 -1.94 11.66 29.84
N ALA A 3 -2.58 12.78 30.21
CA ALA A 3 -2.12 13.69 31.28
C ALA A 3 -2.28 13.15 32.72
N SER A 4 -2.86 11.96 32.92
CA SER A 4 -2.81 11.25 34.19
C SER A 4 -1.87 10.04 34.10
N GLY A 5 -0.96 9.92 35.07
CA GLY A 5 0.13 8.93 35.10
C GLY A 5 -0.28 7.46 35.32
N ARG A 6 -1.49 7.06 34.91
CA ARG A 6 -1.90 5.66 34.87
C ARG A 6 -1.32 5.00 33.64
N ARG A 7 -0.38 4.07 33.84
CA ARG A 7 0.04 3.11 32.80
C ARG A 7 -1.21 2.32 32.38
N ALA A 8 -1.65 2.51 31.14
CA ALA A 8 -2.73 1.70 30.56
C ALA A 8 -2.33 0.22 30.64
N GLY A 9 -3.09 -0.58 31.37
CA GLY A 9 -2.80 -1.98 31.56
C GLY A 9 -3.19 -2.80 30.31
N PRO A 10 -2.61 -4.00 30.12
CA PRO A 10 -3.09 -4.92 29.08
C PRO A 10 -4.58 -5.28 29.26
N GLN A 11 -5.11 -5.16 30.49
CA GLN A 11 -6.54 -5.33 30.79
C GLN A 11 -7.42 -4.19 30.24
N ASP A 12 -6.88 -2.97 30.15
CA ASP A 12 -7.59 -1.83 29.55
C ASP A 12 -7.65 -2.01 28.02
N ILE A 13 -6.53 -2.36 27.39
CA ILE A 13 -6.43 -2.67 25.95
C ILE A 13 -7.44 -3.78 25.57
N TRP A 14 -7.50 -4.86 26.37
CA TRP A 14 -8.48 -5.94 26.17
C TRP A 14 -9.93 -5.47 26.29
N TYR A 15 -10.22 -4.51 27.18
CA TYR A 15 -11.56 -3.94 27.32
C TYR A 15 -11.95 -3.07 26.13
N LEU A 16 -11.03 -2.25 25.62
CA LEU A 16 -11.23 -1.42 24.42
C LEU A 16 -11.59 -2.29 23.21
N LEU A 17 -10.79 -3.34 22.97
CA LEU A 17 -11.07 -4.35 21.94
C LEU A 17 -12.41 -5.05 22.15
N LYS A 18 -12.78 -5.43 23.38
CA LYS A 18 -14.06 -6.11 23.65
C LYS A 18 -15.29 -5.21 23.45
N ARG A 19 -15.15 -3.91 23.70
CA ARG A 19 -16.18 -2.87 23.51
C ARG A 19 -16.43 -2.61 22.03
N ASN A 20 -15.36 -2.37 21.27
CA ASN A 20 -15.43 -2.00 19.85
C ASN A 20 -15.17 -3.19 18.89
N ARG A 21 -15.33 -4.44 19.37
CA ARG A 21 -14.96 -5.68 18.65
C ARG A 21 -15.55 -5.79 17.25
N TRP A 22 -16.79 -5.33 17.08
CA TRP A 22 -17.49 -5.37 15.80
C TRP A 22 -16.90 -4.36 14.81
N LEU A 23 -16.55 -3.15 15.27
CA LEU A 23 -15.90 -2.15 14.41
C LEU A 23 -14.51 -2.63 13.99
N PHE A 24 -13.71 -3.18 14.92
CA PHE A 24 -12.43 -3.79 14.59
C PHE A 24 -12.59 -4.91 13.55
N PHE A 25 -13.53 -5.83 13.78
CA PHE A 25 -13.78 -6.95 12.87
C PHE A 25 -14.23 -6.51 11.48
N TRP A 26 -15.19 -5.58 11.38
CA TRP A 26 -15.68 -5.08 10.09
C TRP A 26 -14.61 -4.33 9.29
N VAL A 27 -13.79 -3.50 9.95
CA VAL A 27 -12.69 -2.78 9.27
C VAL A 27 -11.64 -3.74 8.72
N VAL A 28 -11.24 -4.74 9.51
CA VAL A 28 -10.30 -5.77 9.05
C VAL A 28 -10.93 -6.64 7.96
N ALA A 29 -12.20 -7.05 8.09
CA ALA A 29 -12.88 -7.90 7.11
C ALA A 29 -13.06 -7.20 5.75
N ILE A 30 -13.60 -5.98 5.74
CA ILE A 30 -13.79 -5.19 4.51
C ILE A 30 -12.44 -4.89 3.85
N GLY A 31 -11.45 -4.47 4.63
CA GLY A 31 -10.10 -4.24 4.14
C GLY A 31 -9.44 -5.50 3.57
N MET A 32 -9.68 -6.67 4.16
CA MET A 32 -9.13 -7.95 3.69
C MET A 32 -9.79 -8.42 2.39
N VAL A 33 -11.10 -8.18 2.23
CA VAL A 33 -11.81 -8.43 0.95
C VAL A 33 -11.23 -7.54 -0.15
N LEU A 34 -11.05 -6.23 0.11
CA LEU A 34 -10.39 -5.30 -0.81
C LEU A 34 -8.96 -5.71 -1.14
N ALA A 35 -8.14 -6.05 -0.13
CA ALA A 35 -6.78 -6.53 -0.35
C ALA A 35 -6.73 -7.83 -1.16
N THR A 36 -7.69 -8.74 -0.96
CA THR A 36 -7.81 -9.97 -1.75
C THR A 36 -8.20 -9.67 -3.18
N MET A 37 -9.16 -8.77 -3.41
CA MET A 37 -9.57 -8.32 -4.74
C MET A 37 -8.39 -7.70 -5.51
N VAL A 38 -7.62 -6.80 -4.87
CA VAL A 38 -6.42 -6.19 -5.47
C VAL A 38 -5.35 -7.25 -5.76
N VAL A 39 -5.03 -8.13 -4.81
CA VAL A 39 -4.02 -9.19 -5.00
C VAL A 39 -4.42 -10.23 -6.04
N MET A 40 -5.72 -10.45 -6.27
CA MET A 40 -6.24 -11.29 -7.35
C MET A 40 -6.30 -10.57 -8.71
N SER A 41 -6.39 -9.24 -8.72
CA SER A 41 -6.37 -8.41 -9.93
C SER A 41 -4.95 -8.14 -10.46
N LEU A 42 -3.91 -8.46 -9.70
CA LEU A 42 -2.52 -8.37 -10.16
C LEU A 42 -2.17 -9.56 -11.04
N GLU A 43 -1.58 -9.28 -12.20
CA GLU A 43 -1.05 -10.28 -13.13
C GLU A 43 -0.05 -11.22 -12.45
N ASN A 44 -0.17 -12.51 -12.77
CA ASN A 44 0.81 -13.52 -12.40
C ASN A 44 2.04 -13.39 -13.31
N ARG A 45 3.22 -13.30 -12.70
CA ARG A 45 4.50 -13.33 -13.43
C ARG A 45 5.29 -14.59 -13.09
N TYR A 46 5.81 -15.22 -14.12
CA TYR A 46 6.46 -16.53 -14.11
C TYR A 46 7.93 -16.36 -14.51
N THR A 47 8.85 -16.80 -13.66
CA THR A 47 10.30 -16.70 -13.93
C THR A 47 10.86 -18.06 -14.36
N ALA A 48 11.53 -18.12 -15.51
CA ALA A 48 12.11 -19.33 -16.06
C ALA A 48 13.63 -19.20 -16.29
N THR A 49 14.41 -20.17 -15.78
CA THR A 49 15.88 -20.08 -15.73
C THR A 49 16.55 -21.11 -16.62
N ALA A 50 17.40 -20.66 -17.55
CA ALA A 50 18.35 -21.50 -18.28
C ALA A 50 19.77 -21.29 -17.74
N VAL A 51 20.61 -22.33 -17.80
CA VAL A 51 22.02 -22.27 -17.37
C VAL A 51 22.92 -22.72 -18.51
N VAL A 52 23.81 -21.82 -18.92
CA VAL A 52 24.87 -22.06 -19.91
C VAL A 52 26.21 -22.03 -19.19
N VAL A 53 27.09 -22.98 -19.49
CA VAL A 53 28.49 -22.95 -19.05
C VAL A 53 29.38 -22.71 -20.25
N LEU A 54 30.33 -21.79 -20.07
CA LEU A 54 31.45 -21.60 -21.00
C LEU A 54 32.53 -22.62 -20.63
N GLU A 55 32.90 -23.48 -21.56
CA GLU A 55 34.14 -24.25 -21.46
C GLU A 55 35.21 -23.42 -22.18
N PRO A 56 36.30 -22.97 -21.53
CA PRO A 56 37.35 -22.24 -22.24
C PRO A 56 37.91 -23.14 -23.33
N GLY A 57 37.73 -22.73 -24.59
CA GLY A 57 38.18 -23.51 -25.73
C GLY A 57 39.68 -23.75 -25.64
N ASN A 58 40.09 -25.03 -25.70
CA ASN A 58 41.50 -25.42 -25.70
C ASN A 58 42.16 -25.07 -27.05
N SER A 59 42.24 -23.78 -27.38
CA SER A 59 43.06 -23.29 -28.48
C SER A 59 44.53 -23.40 -28.08
N SER A 60 45.33 -24.10 -28.90
CA SER A 60 46.77 -24.40 -28.70
C SER A 60 47.64 -23.16 -28.45
N LEU A 61 47.12 -21.98 -28.80
CA LEU A 61 47.72 -20.65 -28.69
C LEU A 61 48.18 -20.25 -27.27
N ASP A 62 47.63 -20.85 -26.20
CA ASP A 62 47.86 -20.39 -24.82
C ASP A 62 48.82 -21.28 -24.00
N THR A 63 49.47 -22.27 -24.61
CA THR A 63 50.22 -23.34 -23.89
C THR A 63 51.44 -22.87 -23.08
N VAL A 64 51.96 -21.66 -23.32
CA VAL A 64 53.04 -21.05 -22.52
C VAL A 64 52.51 -20.20 -21.36
N SER A 65 51.27 -19.70 -21.46
CA SER A 65 50.60 -18.83 -20.47
C SER A 65 49.61 -19.57 -19.55
N ALA A 66 49.10 -20.73 -19.96
CA ALA A 66 47.98 -21.43 -19.35
C ALA A 66 48.20 -21.97 -17.91
N ARG A 67 49.40 -21.89 -17.33
CA ARG A 67 49.68 -22.43 -15.98
C ARG A 67 49.50 -21.44 -14.81
N LEU A 68 49.22 -20.16 -15.07
CA LEU A 68 49.13 -19.13 -14.02
C LEU A 68 47.94 -18.18 -14.12
N ARG A 69 46.94 -18.46 -14.97
CA ARG A 69 45.68 -17.71 -14.98
C ARG A 69 44.60 -18.45 -14.20
N THR A 70 44.37 -18.03 -12.95
CA THR A 70 43.01 -18.03 -12.40
C THR A 70 42.13 -17.27 -13.37
N VAL A 71 41.07 -17.90 -13.89
CA VAL A 71 40.18 -17.31 -14.91
C VAL A 71 39.72 -15.94 -14.46
N ASP A 72 40.09 -14.91 -15.22
CA ASP A 72 39.85 -13.51 -14.85
C ASP A 72 38.34 -13.22 -15.02
N PRO A 73 37.62 -12.80 -13.97
CA PRO A 73 36.18 -12.51 -14.04
C PRO A 73 35.83 -11.38 -15.04
N SER A 74 36.81 -10.61 -15.52
CA SER A 74 36.65 -9.63 -16.58
C SER A 74 36.06 -10.21 -17.88
N VAL A 75 36.49 -11.41 -18.30
CA VAL A 75 36.04 -12.04 -19.55
C VAL A 75 34.54 -12.35 -19.51
N ALA A 76 34.07 -12.91 -18.38
CA ALA A 76 32.65 -13.21 -18.20
C ALA A 76 31.78 -11.94 -18.13
N GLN A 77 32.33 -10.81 -17.66
CA GLN A 77 31.61 -9.53 -17.68
C GLN A 77 31.41 -9.01 -19.11
N THR A 78 32.43 -9.11 -19.97
CA THR A 78 32.30 -8.76 -21.41
C THR A 78 31.27 -9.64 -22.13
N GLU A 79 31.26 -10.95 -21.88
CA GLU A 79 30.26 -11.87 -22.45
C GLU A 79 28.82 -11.56 -21.97
N VAL A 80 28.65 -11.17 -20.70
CA VAL A 80 27.35 -10.70 -20.18
C VAL A 80 26.89 -9.39 -20.84
N GLU A 81 27.82 -8.52 -21.24
CA GLU A 81 27.49 -7.29 -21.98
C GLU A 81 27.07 -7.58 -23.43
N ILE A 82 27.73 -8.51 -24.12
CA ILE A 82 27.31 -8.99 -25.45
C ILE A 82 25.87 -9.53 -25.41
N LEU A 83 25.54 -10.35 -24.41
CA LEU A 83 24.20 -10.90 -24.22
C LEU A 83 23.13 -9.85 -23.84
N ARG A 84 23.53 -8.66 -23.38
CA ARG A 84 22.64 -7.50 -23.13
C ARG A 84 22.59 -6.52 -24.31
N SER A 85 23.30 -6.80 -25.40
CA SER A 85 23.34 -5.90 -26.56
C SER A 85 22.02 -5.89 -27.34
N ARG A 86 21.65 -4.72 -27.88
CA ARG A 86 20.46 -4.56 -28.73
C ARG A 86 20.49 -5.46 -29.97
N GLN A 87 21.68 -5.71 -30.54
CA GLN A 87 21.85 -6.59 -31.70
C GLN A 87 21.49 -8.05 -31.36
N PHE A 88 21.86 -8.51 -30.16
CA PHE A 88 21.52 -9.85 -29.69
C PHE A 88 20.02 -9.99 -29.38
N ALA A 89 19.42 -8.99 -28.73
CA ALA A 89 17.98 -8.95 -28.49
C ALA A 89 17.16 -8.91 -29.79
N LYS A 90 17.64 -8.25 -30.85
CA LYS A 90 17.05 -8.31 -32.19
C LYS A 90 17.07 -9.73 -32.76
N ALA A 91 18.22 -10.41 -32.72
CA ALA A 91 18.33 -11.79 -33.19
C ALA A 91 17.45 -12.79 -32.43
N ILE A 92 17.17 -12.54 -31.14
CA ILE A 92 16.19 -13.31 -30.36
C ILE A 92 14.76 -13.01 -30.83
N SER A 93 14.44 -11.74 -31.08
CA SER A 93 13.12 -11.29 -31.53
C SER A 93 12.77 -11.86 -32.92
N ASP A 94 13.72 -11.81 -33.86
CA ASP A 94 13.62 -12.41 -35.20
C ASP A 94 13.40 -13.94 -35.13
N ARG A 95 13.95 -14.62 -34.11
CA ARG A 95 13.93 -16.10 -33.98
C ARG A 95 12.69 -16.63 -33.25
N LEU A 96 12.05 -15.82 -32.42
CA LEU A 96 10.80 -16.13 -31.72
C LEU A 96 9.56 -15.52 -32.39
N ASP A 97 9.75 -14.82 -33.52
CA ASP A 97 8.68 -14.15 -34.29
C ASP A 97 7.89 -13.11 -33.47
N LEU A 98 8.54 -12.48 -32.48
CA LEU A 98 7.92 -11.57 -31.51
C LEU A 98 7.45 -10.23 -32.11
N TYR A 99 7.64 -10.03 -33.41
CA TYR A 99 7.14 -8.87 -34.15
C TYR A 99 5.68 -9.04 -34.58
N ASP A 100 5.19 -10.28 -34.67
CA ASP A 100 3.80 -10.61 -35.01
C ASP A 100 2.97 -11.02 -33.76
N ASP A 101 3.61 -11.10 -32.58
CA ASP A 101 2.95 -11.41 -31.31
C ASP A 101 2.18 -10.18 -30.76
N PRO A 102 0.84 -10.26 -30.61
CA PRO A 102 0.02 -9.14 -30.15
C PRO A 102 0.30 -8.72 -28.70
N ASP A 103 0.89 -9.58 -27.87
CA ASP A 103 1.31 -9.21 -26.52
C ASP A 103 2.64 -8.43 -26.54
N PHE A 104 3.41 -8.45 -27.64
CA PHE A 104 4.69 -7.74 -27.77
C PHE A 104 4.57 -6.42 -28.53
N VAL A 105 3.81 -6.41 -29.63
CA VAL A 105 3.48 -5.19 -30.38
C VAL A 105 2.68 -4.25 -29.47
N PRO A 106 3.19 -3.04 -29.13
CA PRO A 106 2.44 -2.11 -28.30
C PRO A 106 1.18 -1.65 -29.05
N SER A 107 0.01 -2.07 -28.57
CA SER A 107 -1.26 -1.55 -29.07
C SER A 107 -1.34 -0.04 -28.79
N LEU A 108 -1.91 0.72 -29.73
CA LEU A 108 -1.97 2.19 -29.67
C LEU A 108 -2.84 2.74 -28.51
N GLU A 109 -3.44 1.87 -27.69
CA GLU A 109 -4.29 2.23 -26.53
C GLU A 109 -3.63 2.00 -25.15
N GLU A 110 -2.52 1.26 -25.05
CA GLU A 110 -1.99 0.83 -23.74
C GLU A 110 -1.08 1.86 -23.02
N ALA A 111 -0.82 3.02 -23.61
CA ALA A 111 0.11 4.02 -23.09
C ALA A 111 -0.40 4.85 -21.87
N THR A 112 -1.37 4.34 -21.09
CA THR A 112 -1.81 4.98 -19.83
C THR A 112 -1.66 4.02 -18.64
N PRO A 113 -0.86 4.37 -17.61
CA PRO A 113 -0.59 3.47 -16.50
C PRO A 113 -1.85 3.19 -15.67
N LEU A 114 -1.98 1.95 -15.18
CA LEU A 114 -3.11 1.49 -14.35
C LEU A 114 -3.42 2.40 -13.14
N VAL A 115 -2.42 3.13 -12.63
CA VAL A 115 -2.57 4.10 -11.54
C VAL A 115 -3.44 5.30 -11.96
N GLU A 116 -3.35 5.78 -13.19
CA GLU A 116 -4.22 6.86 -13.70
C GLU A 116 -5.64 6.37 -13.97
N ARG A 117 -5.81 5.15 -14.50
CA ARG A 117 -7.16 4.53 -14.64
C ARG A 117 -7.83 4.33 -13.27
N ALA A 118 -7.09 3.88 -12.26
CA ALA A 118 -7.58 3.76 -10.89
C ALA A 118 -7.88 5.14 -10.26
N ALA A 119 -7.01 6.14 -10.46
CA ALA A 119 -7.23 7.50 -9.98
C ALA A 119 -8.45 8.16 -10.65
N ALA A 120 -8.63 7.98 -11.96
CA ALA A 120 -9.80 8.44 -12.71
C ALA A 120 -11.08 7.79 -12.19
N TRP A 121 -11.11 6.46 -12.03
CA TRP A 121 -12.26 5.74 -11.47
C TRP A 121 -12.61 6.19 -10.04
N VAL A 122 -11.60 6.45 -9.19
CA VAL A 122 -11.81 6.99 -7.84
C VAL A 122 -12.32 8.44 -7.88
N LEU A 123 -11.79 9.29 -8.77
CA LEU A 123 -12.28 10.66 -8.95
C LEU A 123 -13.73 10.68 -9.45
N ASP A 124 -14.06 9.84 -10.43
CA ASP A 124 -15.39 9.79 -11.04
C ASP A 124 -16.44 9.21 -10.08
N GLY A 125 -16.05 8.18 -9.30
CA GLY A 125 -16.83 7.69 -8.15
C GLY A 125 -17.03 8.75 -7.06
N TRP A 126 -16.06 9.63 -6.83
CA TRP A 126 -16.18 10.72 -5.87
C TRP A 126 -17.05 11.87 -6.41
N GLN A 127 -16.99 12.17 -7.72
CA GLN A 127 -17.83 13.16 -8.36
C GLN A 127 -19.29 12.72 -8.44
N THR A 128 -19.57 11.46 -8.78
CA THR A 128 -20.93 10.91 -8.76
C THR A 128 -21.53 10.89 -7.35
N LEU A 129 -20.76 10.52 -6.32
CA LEU A 129 -21.18 10.64 -4.92
C LEU A 129 -21.40 12.09 -4.49
N ARG A 130 -20.55 13.03 -4.92
CA ARG A 130 -20.72 14.47 -4.65
C ARG A 130 -21.99 15.02 -5.31
N ASN A 131 -22.28 14.63 -6.54
CA ASN A 131 -23.47 15.08 -7.27
C ASN A 131 -24.76 14.48 -6.69
N LEU A 132 -24.70 13.27 -6.10
CA LEU A 132 -25.79 12.69 -5.29
C LEU A 132 -25.95 13.36 -3.90
N ALA A 133 -24.91 14.02 -3.38
CA ALA A 133 -24.91 14.67 -2.06
C ALA A 133 -25.22 16.18 -2.09
N VAL A 134 -25.29 16.80 -3.28
CA VAL A 134 -25.57 18.24 -3.48
C VAL A 134 -26.82 18.41 -4.37
N GLY A 135 -27.88 17.66 -4.02
CA GLY A 135 -29.06 17.43 -4.88
C GLY A 135 -30.42 17.65 -4.21
N SER A 136 -30.49 18.43 -3.14
CA SER A 136 -31.76 18.95 -2.59
C SER A 136 -31.51 20.14 -1.65
N ASP A 137 -31.84 21.35 -2.10
CA ASP A 137 -32.69 22.32 -1.39
C ASP A 137 -32.82 23.64 -2.19
N ASP A 138 -33.82 24.45 -1.78
CA ASP A 138 -34.26 25.76 -2.29
C ASP A 138 -34.82 25.80 -3.73
N THR A 139 -36.14 25.85 -3.96
CA THR A 139 -37.19 26.82 -3.55
C THR A 139 -37.01 28.23 -4.11
N GLY A 140 -37.95 28.62 -4.99
CA GLY A 140 -37.81 29.78 -5.87
C GLY A 140 -38.05 31.17 -5.28
N THR A 141 -38.02 32.15 -6.18
CA THR A 141 -38.60 33.49 -6.03
C THR A 141 -39.10 33.93 -7.41
N SER A 142 -40.15 34.76 -7.43
CA SER A 142 -40.99 35.09 -8.59
C SER A 142 -40.51 36.27 -9.43
N ASP A 143 -41.00 36.29 -10.68
CA ASP A 143 -41.53 37.42 -11.48
C ASP A 143 -41.19 37.19 -12.97
N GLY A 144 -42.08 37.32 -13.96
CA GLY A 144 -43.53 37.55 -13.95
C GLY A 144 -44.05 37.85 -15.39
N THR A 145 -45.39 37.91 -15.54
CA THR A 145 -46.19 38.40 -16.70
C THR A 145 -46.53 37.46 -17.89
N GLY A 146 -47.82 37.48 -18.29
CA GLY A 146 -48.42 36.82 -19.48
C GLY A 146 -49.12 35.48 -19.17
N ALA A 147 -50.40 35.38 -18.79
CA ALA A 147 -51.64 35.64 -19.58
C ALA A 147 -51.65 34.82 -20.90
N GLU A 148 -52.59 33.95 -21.29
CA GLU A 148 -54.00 33.61 -20.95
C GLU A 148 -54.28 32.17 -21.51
N ASP A 149 -55.28 31.35 -21.17
CA ASP A 149 -56.31 31.28 -20.10
C ASP A 149 -56.99 29.86 -20.13
N MET A 150 -57.98 29.59 -19.26
CA MET A 150 -59.07 28.59 -19.39
C MET A 150 -58.76 27.06 -19.24
N ALA A 151 -59.12 26.52 -18.08
CA ALA A 151 -59.54 25.11 -17.88
C ALA A 151 -61.09 25.01 -18.06
N PRO A 152 -61.79 23.84 -18.10
CA PRO A 152 -61.42 22.46 -17.72
C PRO A 152 -61.57 21.47 -18.92
N ASP A 153 -61.61 20.13 -18.86
CA ASP A 153 -62.40 19.24 -18.00
C ASP A 153 -61.97 17.75 -18.12
N ASP A 154 -62.58 16.89 -17.29
CA ASP A 154 -62.32 15.46 -17.09
C ASP A 154 -62.31 14.56 -18.35
N THR A 155 -61.53 13.46 -18.32
CA THR A 155 -62.02 12.06 -18.30
C THR A 155 -60.94 11.01 -18.69
N ALA A 156 -61.04 9.83 -18.07
CA ALA A 156 -60.51 8.54 -18.54
C ALA A 156 -61.71 7.55 -18.60
N PRO A 157 -61.58 6.25 -18.95
CA PRO A 157 -60.45 5.47 -19.48
C PRO A 157 -60.86 4.59 -20.71
N GLU A 158 -60.04 3.58 -21.08
CA GLU A 158 -60.42 2.36 -21.85
C GLU A 158 -60.95 2.57 -23.30
N ASP A 159 -60.95 1.63 -24.25
CA ASP A 159 -60.30 0.33 -24.46
C ASP A 159 -60.23 0.10 -26.00
N MET A 160 -59.46 -0.90 -26.47
CA MET A 160 -59.84 -1.89 -27.52
C MET A 160 -58.62 -2.49 -28.26
N VAL A 161 -58.48 -3.80 -28.11
CA VAL A 161 -57.61 -4.77 -28.81
C VAL A 161 -58.58 -5.77 -29.52
N PRO A 162 -58.23 -6.68 -30.48
CA PRO A 162 -57.02 -6.91 -31.31
C PRO A 162 -57.32 -6.91 -32.85
N ASP A 163 -56.33 -7.26 -33.70
CA ASP A 163 -56.46 -8.55 -34.42
C ASP A 163 -55.12 -9.25 -34.81
N LYS A 164 -55.13 -10.57 -34.58
CA LYS A 164 -54.41 -11.72 -35.21
C LYS A 164 -52.98 -11.66 -35.81
N MET A 165 -52.18 -12.62 -35.32
CA MET A 165 -51.45 -13.68 -36.07
C MET A 165 -50.34 -13.30 -37.09
N ALA A 166 -49.11 -13.38 -36.60
CA ALA A 166 -48.05 -14.34 -36.98
C ALA A 166 -48.37 -15.49 -38.00
N PRO A 167 -47.36 -16.19 -38.59
CA PRO A 167 -45.90 -16.00 -38.48
C PRO A 167 -45.09 -16.24 -39.80
N ALA A 168 -43.75 -16.25 -39.64
CA ALA A 168 -42.81 -17.25 -40.20
C ALA A 168 -42.20 -17.13 -41.63
N GLU A 169 -40.85 -17.24 -41.61
CA GLU A 169 -39.98 -18.09 -42.44
C GLU A 169 -39.25 -17.59 -43.71
N THR A 170 -37.91 -17.69 -43.60
CA THR A 170 -36.88 -18.16 -44.57
C THR A 170 -36.69 -17.49 -45.96
N GLY A 171 -35.48 -16.94 -46.16
CA GLY A 171 -34.40 -17.70 -46.84
C GLY A 171 -34.02 -17.34 -48.29
N SER A 172 -32.73 -17.58 -48.59
CA SER A 172 -32.13 -17.93 -49.91
C SER A 172 -31.91 -16.82 -50.98
N ASP A 173 -30.61 -16.46 -51.10
CA ASP A 173 -29.77 -16.49 -52.30
C ASP A 173 -29.82 -15.47 -53.47
N ALA A 174 -28.61 -15.35 -54.04
CA ALA A 174 -28.27 -15.17 -55.47
C ALA A 174 -28.30 -13.76 -56.14
N THR A 175 -27.10 -13.19 -56.21
CA THR A 175 -26.45 -12.65 -57.44
C THR A 175 -27.29 -11.96 -58.53
N GLY A 176 -26.95 -10.69 -58.78
CA GLY A 176 -26.22 -10.33 -60.00
C GLY A 176 -26.92 -9.41 -61.01
N THR A 177 -26.12 -8.48 -61.58
CA THR A 177 -26.35 -7.74 -62.85
C THR A 177 -27.56 -6.77 -62.90
N ALA A 178 -27.56 -5.67 -63.65
CA ALA A 178 -26.51 -4.88 -64.32
C ALA A 178 -27.15 -3.53 -64.77
N GLU A 179 -26.52 -2.85 -65.73
CA GLU A 179 -27.09 -1.90 -66.70
C GLU A 179 -27.30 -0.41 -66.33
N THR A 180 -26.42 0.38 -66.95
CA THR A 180 -26.70 1.59 -67.78
C THR A 180 -27.37 2.83 -67.16
N GLY A 181 -26.96 4.05 -67.53
CA GLY A 181 -25.93 4.45 -68.52
C GLY A 181 -26.07 5.93 -68.90
N SER A 182 -25.47 6.35 -70.04
CA SER A 182 -25.63 7.65 -70.75
C SER A 182 -25.22 8.93 -69.97
N GLU A 183 -24.82 10.08 -70.55
CA GLU A 183 -24.42 10.59 -71.90
C GLU A 183 -23.82 12.02 -71.69
N GLU A 184 -22.97 12.63 -72.52
CA GLU A 184 -22.05 12.20 -73.60
C GLU A 184 -21.02 13.34 -73.91
N ILE A 185 -20.06 13.09 -74.84
CA ILE A 185 -19.32 14.08 -75.68
C ILE A 185 -18.39 15.12 -75.03
N GLY A 186 -17.15 15.23 -75.55
CA GLY A 186 -16.43 16.52 -75.53
C GLY A 186 -14.90 16.56 -75.73
N SER A 187 -14.31 15.91 -76.75
CA SER A 187 -12.93 16.23 -77.16
C SER A 187 -12.89 17.44 -78.10
N PRO A 188 -11.80 18.23 -78.11
CA PRO A 188 -10.89 18.12 -79.26
C PRO A 188 -9.38 18.16 -78.91
N ASP A 189 -8.59 17.80 -79.92
CA ASP A 189 -7.14 17.62 -79.93
C ASP A 189 -6.36 18.90 -80.33
N ALA A 190 -5.16 19.09 -79.77
CA ALA A 190 -3.97 19.77 -80.33
C ALA A 190 -2.93 20.05 -79.23
N GLY A 191 -1.70 19.54 -79.37
CA GLY A 191 -0.70 19.53 -78.29
C GLY A 191 0.35 20.66 -78.30
N ALA A 192 1.13 20.71 -77.22
CA ALA A 192 2.46 21.35 -77.17
C ALA A 192 3.32 20.70 -76.08
N ASP A 193 4.64 20.71 -76.28
CA ASP A 193 5.68 20.11 -75.44
C ASP A 193 5.95 20.90 -74.13
N LYS A 194 6.64 20.25 -73.18
CA LYS A 194 7.17 20.69 -71.85
C LYS A 194 6.27 20.54 -70.62
N GLY A 195 6.74 19.74 -69.66
CA GLY A 195 6.22 19.71 -68.29
C GLY A 195 6.65 18.47 -67.49
N ALA A 196 7.89 18.42 -67.02
CA ALA A 196 8.38 17.33 -66.16
C ALA A 196 7.94 17.50 -64.70
N GLN A 197 7.87 16.37 -63.97
CA GLN A 197 7.82 16.26 -62.49
C GLN A 197 6.61 16.86 -61.76
N ALA A 198 5.53 16.07 -61.65
CA ALA A 198 4.66 16.02 -60.47
C ALA A 198 3.95 14.66 -60.44
N GLY A 199 4.28 13.77 -59.48
CA GLY A 199 3.67 12.43 -59.40
C GLY A 199 4.46 11.33 -58.70
N ALA A 200 5.68 11.60 -58.23
CA ALA A 200 6.56 10.60 -57.57
C ALA A 200 6.75 10.81 -56.05
N THR A 201 6.05 11.77 -55.44
CA THR A 201 6.35 12.26 -54.08
C THR A 201 5.32 11.90 -53.01
N GLU A 202 4.10 11.48 -53.35
CA GLU A 202 3.08 11.13 -52.36
C GLU A 202 3.13 9.65 -51.94
N THR A 203 3.33 8.72 -52.88
CA THR A 203 3.49 7.28 -52.56
C THR A 203 4.72 7.03 -51.68
N GLY A 204 5.86 7.66 -52.02
CA GLY A 204 7.10 7.52 -51.26
C GLY A 204 7.04 8.14 -49.85
N ALA A 205 6.16 9.13 -49.63
CA ALA A 205 5.93 9.69 -48.29
C ALA A 205 5.12 8.73 -47.41
N ALA A 206 4.10 8.07 -47.97
CA ALA A 206 3.33 7.05 -47.25
C ALA A 206 4.19 5.81 -46.93
N GLU A 207 5.02 5.34 -47.88
CA GLU A 207 5.95 4.24 -47.64
C GLU A 207 7.05 4.61 -46.62
N ALA A 208 7.61 5.82 -46.67
CA ALA A 208 8.61 6.28 -45.70
C ALA A 208 8.04 6.43 -44.27
N VAL A 209 6.80 6.91 -44.14
CA VAL A 209 6.10 6.96 -42.84
C VAL A 209 5.78 5.55 -42.34
N GLY A 210 5.33 4.65 -43.21
CA GLY A 210 5.08 3.25 -42.85
C GLY A 210 6.35 2.50 -42.43
N GLN A 211 7.46 2.68 -43.13
CA GLN A 211 8.77 2.12 -42.76
C GLN A 211 9.27 2.70 -41.44
N SER A 212 9.17 4.03 -41.25
CA SER A 212 9.55 4.68 -39.99
C SER A 212 8.71 4.22 -38.80
N GLN A 213 7.42 3.91 -38.99
CA GLN A 213 6.57 3.33 -37.94
C GLN A 213 6.91 1.86 -37.67
N ALA A 214 7.15 1.05 -38.71
CA ALA A 214 7.55 -0.34 -38.56
C ALA A 214 8.88 -0.48 -37.82
N ASP A 215 9.85 0.39 -38.07
CA ASP A 215 11.13 0.38 -37.37
C ASP A 215 11.00 0.84 -35.90
N LEU A 216 10.16 1.84 -35.60
CA LEU A 216 9.82 2.22 -34.21
C LEU A 216 9.13 1.09 -33.43
N LEU A 217 8.20 0.36 -34.05
CA LEU A 217 7.57 -0.82 -33.45
C LEU A 217 8.60 -1.92 -33.19
N ARG A 218 9.53 -2.16 -34.13
CA ARG A 218 10.62 -3.13 -33.95
C ARG A 218 11.57 -2.75 -32.81
N GLU A 219 11.91 -1.47 -32.66
CA GLU A 219 12.72 -1.00 -31.53
C GLU A 219 11.98 -1.16 -30.19
N ALA A 220 10.67 -0.90 -30.14
CA ALA A 220 9.85 -1.11 -28.95
C ALA A 220 9.77 -2.60 -28.55
N VAL A 221 9.65 -3.53 -29.50
CA VAL A 221 9.73 -4.98 -29.26
C VAL A 221 11.10 -5.37 -28.70
N VAL A 222 12.20 -4.83 -29.25
CA VAL A 222 13.57 -5.09 -28.75
C VAL A 222 13.77 -4.58 -27.32
N ASP A 223 13.25 -3.39 -26.98
CA ASP A 223 13.27 -2.86 -25.62
C ASP A 223 12.44 -3.72 -24.65
N LYS A 224 11.27 -4.21 -25.10
CA LYS A 224 10.42 -5.11 -24.32
C LYS A 224 11.11 -6.46 -24.06
N VAL A 225 11.77 -7.03 -25.07
CA VAL A 225 12.57 -8.25 -24.94
C VAL A 225 13.74 -8.07 -23.96
N LEU A 226 14.49 -6.96 -24.05
CA LEU A 226 15.54 -6.61 -23.09
C LEU A 226 15.03 -6.44 -21.65
N GLY A 227 13.77 -6.02 -21.48
CA GLY A 227 13.11 -5.94 -20.16
C GLY A 227 12.64 -7.27 -19.59
N ILE A 228 12.49 -8.32 -20.42
CA ILE A 228 11.95 -9.63 -20.01
C ILE A 228 13.04 -10.55 -19.47
N TYR A 229 14.26 -10.53 -20.02
CA TYR A 229 15.35 -11.38 -19.56
C TYR A 229 16.45 -10.63 -18.80
N ALA A 230 16.89 -11.22 -17.70
CA ALA A 230 17.95 -10.76 -16.85
C ALA A 230 19.06 -11.80 -16.79
N ILE A 231 20.30 -11.33 -16.88
CA ILE A 231 21.50 -12.18 -16.84
C ILE A 231 22.20 -11.99 -15.52
N LYS A 232 22.39 -13.08 -14.79
CA LYS A 232 23.14 -13.14 -13.53
C LYS A 232 24.41 -13.96 -13.72
N TYR A 233 25.51 -13.41 -13.26
CA TYR A 233 26.80 -14.09 -13.15
C TYR A 233 27.18 -14.14 -11.66
N PRO A 234 27.26 -15.33 -11.03
CA PRO A 234 27.48 -15.45 -9.59
C PRO A 234 28.93 -15.16 -9.16
N GLY A 235 29.83 -14.80 -10.09
CA GLY A 235 31.24 -14.50 -9.81
C GLY A 235 32.11 -15.71 -9.48
N GLN A 236 31.52 -16.89 -9.28
CA GLN A 236 32.20 -18.12 -8.90
C GLN A 236 31.90 -19.22 -9.95
N GLY A 237 32.75 -19.28 -10.99
CA GLY A 237 32.68 -20.28 -12.06
C GLY A 237 32.05 -19.78 -13.37
N LEU A 238 32.23 -20.57 -14.42
CA LEU A 238 31.91 -20.23 -15.82
C LEU A 238 30.41 -20.34 -16.19
N ALA A 239 29.51 -20.30 -15.20
CA ALA A 239 28.08 -20.47 -15.39
C ALA A 239 27.33 -19.14 -15.51
N ILE A 240 26.71 -18.89 -16.66
CA ILE A 240 25.80 -17.78 -16.90
C ILE A 240 24.36 -18.25 -16.65
N TRP A 241 23.64 -17.50 -15.81
CA TRP A 241 22.24 -17.75 -15.46
C TRP A 241 21.37 -16.76 -16.25
N ILE A 242 20.51 -17.30 -17.10
CA ILE A 242 19.56 -16.53 -17.92
C ILE A 242 18.18 -16.71 -17.28
N GLU A 243 17.64 -15.65 -16.70
CA GLU A 243 16.30 -15.63 -16.11
C GLU A 243 15.38 -14.75 -16.93
N SER A 244 14.34 -15.31 -17.53
CA SER A 244 13.24 -14.56 -18.13
C SER A 244 12.10 -14.43 -17.13
N THR A 245 11.33 -13.34 -17.18
CA THR A 245 10.11 -13.18 -16.37
C THR A 245 8.99 -12.63 -17.23
N TYR A 246 7.93 -13.41 -17.42
CA TYR A 246 6.79 -13.06 -18.29
C TYR A 246 5.45 -13.53 -17.73
N SER A 247 4.34 -13.11 -18.34
CA SER A 247 2.98 -13.48 -17.92
C SER A 247 2.59 -14.90 -18.35
N ASP A 248 3.09 -15.38 -19.49
CA ASP A 248 3.03 -16.79 -19.89
C ASP A 248 4.28 -17.58 -19.41
N PRO A 249 4.12 -18.67 -18.63
CA PRO A 249 5.23 -19.54 -18.25
C PRO A 249 5.89 -20.28 -19.43
N VAL A 250 5.18 -20.53 -20.54
CA VAL A 250 5.74 -21.23 -21.71
C VAL A 250 6.68 -20.30 -22.47
N LEU A 251 6.22 -19.09 -22.83
CA LEU A 251 7.05 -18.10 -23.52
C LEU A 251 8.26 -17.68 -22.68
N ALA A 252 8.12 -17.55 -21.36
CA ALA A 252 9.27 -17.34 -20.47
C ALA A 252 10.35 -18.43 -20.66
N ALA A 253 9.97 -19.70 -20.60
CA ALA A 253 10.91 -20.81 -20.79
C ALA A 253 11.49 -20.81 -22.22
N GLN A 254 10.70 -20.48 -23.24
CA GLN A 254 11.18 -20.36 -24.63
C GLN A 254 12.20 -19.23 -24.80
N VAL A 255 11.96 -18.04 -24.24
CA VAL A 255 12.91 -16.91 -24.27
C VAL A 255 14.24 -17.32 -23.63
N SER A 256 14.24 -17.87 -22.42
CA SER A 256 15.50 -18.29 -21.75
C SER A 256 16.26 -19.38 -22.52
N ASN A 257 15.56 -20.31 -23.16
CA ASN A 257 16.18 -21.34 -24.00
C ASN A 257 16.71 -20.76 -25.32
N THR A 258 15.99 -19.84 -25.95
CA THR A 258 16.40 -19.20 -27.22
C THR A 258 17.61 -18.30 -27.01
N VAL A 259 17.65 -17.52 -25.92
CA VAL A 259 18.83 -16.76 -25.48
C VAL A 259 20.04 -17.69 -25.36
N ALA A 260 19.90 -18.81 -24.65
CA ALA A 260 20.97 -19.79 -24.46
C ALA A 260 21.47 -20.41 -25.78
N GLN A 261 20.55 -20.85 -26.65
CA GLN A 261 20.90 -21.47 -27.94
C GLN A 261 21.52 -20.47 -28.92
N THR A 262 20.96 -19.25 -29.02
CA THR A 262 21.46 -18.21 -29.92
C THR A 262 22.88 -17.78 -29.54
N TYR A 263 23.18 -17.71 -28.24
CA TYR A 263 24.54 -17.48 -27.75
C TYR A 263 25.51 -18.59 -28.17
N ILE A 264 25.17 -19.86 -27.92
CA ILE A 264 26.00 -21.01 -28.27
C ILE A 264 26.31 -21.04 -29.78
N GLU A 265 25.29 -20.79 -30.62
CA GLU A 265 25.46 -20.67 -32.06
C GLU A 265 26.35 -19.48 -32.45
N GLN A 266 26.19 -18.32 -31.83
CA GLN A 266 26.99 -17.13 -32.12
C GLN A 266 28.46 -17.31 -31.75
N THR A 267 28.76 -17.90 -30.58
CA THR A 267 30.13 -18.22 -30.17
C THR A 267 30.78 -19.19 -31.15
N LEU A 268 30.07 -20.24 -31.57
CA LEU A 268 30.56 -21.21 -32.55
C LEU A 268 30.80 -20.57 -33.93
N ARG A 269 29.89 -19.71 -34.41
CA ARG A 269 30.05 -18.95 -35.66
C ARG A 269 31.26 -18.00 -35.60
N SER A 270 31.44 -17.29 -34.50
CA SER A 270 32.57 -16.38 -34.27
C SER A 270 33.90 -17.13 -34.26
N GLN A 271 33.98 -18.24 -33.53
CA GLN A 271 35.15 -19.11 -33.49
C GLN A 271 35.50 -19.70 -34.86
N ARG A 272 34.49 -20.16 -35.60
CA ARG A 272 34.66 -20.67 -36.97
C ARG A 272 35.19 -19.59 -37.91
N ALA A 273 34.59 -18.39 -37.90
CA ALA A 273 35.06 -17.26 -38.71
C ALA A 273 36.51 -16.85 -38.35
N GLY A 274 36.89 -16.92 -37.07
CA GLY A 274 38.28 -16.73 -36.64
C GLY A 274 39.26 -17.73 -37.25
N ILE A 275 38.88 -19.02 -37.30
CA ILE A 275 39.69 -20.07 -37.94
C ILE A 275 39.71 -19.89 -39.47
N ASP A 276 38.57 -19.63 -40.12
CA ASP A 276 38.50 -19.43 -41.57
C ASP A 276 39.36 -18.23 -42.01
N ASN A 277 39.37 -17.12 -41.25
CA ASN A 277 40.27 -15.98 -41.48
C ASN A 277 41.75 -16.33 -41.29
N ALA A 278 42.09 -17.19 -40.31
CA ALA A 278 43.45 -17.66 -40.09
C ALA A 278 43.93 -18.59 -41.22
N ILE A 279 43.06 -19.48 -41.70
CA ILE A 279 43.27 -20.32 -42.88
C ILE A 279 43.53 -19.43 -44.12
N GLU A 280 42.68 -18.44 -44.40
CA GLU A 280 42.86 -17.53 -45.54
C GLU A 280 44.20 -16.77 -45.47
N PHE A 281 44.59 -16.29 -44.28
CA PHE A 281 45.88 -15.62 -44.07
C PHE A 281 47.08 -16.57 -44.29
N LEU A 282 46.99 -17.81 -43.81
CA LEU A 282 48.04 -18.82 -44.02
C LEU A 282 48.12 -19.25 -45.49
N GLN A 283 47.00 -19.46 -46.17
CA GLN A 283 46.94 -19.79 -47.60
C GLN A 283 47.63 -18.70 -48.44
N LYS A 284 47.28 -17.42 -48.26
CA LYS A 284 47.99 -16.30 -48.93
C LYS A 284 49.49 -16.26 -48.64
N ARG A 285 49.91 -16.68 -47.43
CA ARG A 285 51.33 -16.77 -47.04
C ARG A 285 52.03 -17.93 -47.73
N VAL A 286 51.35 -19.07 -47.89
CA VAL A 286 51.82 -20.25 -48.64
C VAL A 286 52.03 -19.89 -50.11
N ASP A 287 51.06 -19.24 -50.76
CA ASP A 287 51.16 -18.83 -52.18
C ASP A 287 52.32 -17.86 -52.43
N THR A 288 52.52 -16.91 -51.50
CA THR A 288 53.66 -15.98 -51.51
C THR A 288 54.98 -16.76 -51.37
N ALA A 289 55.08 -17.66 -50.39
CA ALA A 289 56.29 -18.47 -50.17
C ALA A 289 56.61 -19.40 -51.34
N ILE A 290 55.61 -19.97 -52.02
CA ILE A 290 55.79 -20.76 -53.26
C ILE A 290 56.40 -19.88 -54.35
N SER A 291 55.90 -18.65 -54.50
CA SER A 291 56.39 -17.69 -55.50
C SER A 291 57.83 -17.25 -55.22
N GLU A 292 58.15 -16.95 -53.96
CA GLU A 292 59.51 -16.62 -53.50
C GLU A 292 60.48 -17.79 -53.71
N LEU A 293 60.10 -19.00 -53.29
CA LEU A 293 60.87 -20.23 -53.52
C LEU A 293 61.12 -20.50 -55.01
N THR A 294 60.12 -20.30 -55.86
CA THR A 294 60.25 -20.47 -57.31
C THR A 294 61.22 -19.44 -57.90
N SER A 295 61.15 -18.19 -57.43
CA SER A 295 62.08 -17.12 -57.82
C SER A 295 63.52 -17.46 -57.42
N ARG A 296 63.75 -17.83 -56.15
CA ARG A 296 65.08 -18.23 -55.63
C ARG A 296 65.63 -19.50 -56.28
N GLN A 297 64.79 -20.48 -56.58
CA GLN A 297 65.18 -21.64 -57.39
C GLN A 297 65.63 -21.23 -58.80
N SER A 298 64.93 -20.28 -59.42
CA SER A 298 65.29 -19.79 -60.75
C SER A 298 66.59 -18.99 -60.77
N GLU A 299 66.85 -18.21 -59.71
CA GLU A 299 68.07 -17.44 -59.48
C GLU A 299 69.29 -18.37 -59.28
N LEU A 300 69.16 -19.37 -58.40
CA LEU A 300 70.18 -20.40 -58.21
C LEU A 300 70.48 -21.17 -59.50
N ALA A 301 69.43 -21.55 -60.24
CA ALA A 301 69.60 -22.22 -61.53
C ALA A 301 70.20 -21.30 -62.62
N ALA A 302 70.04 -19.98 -62.52
CA ALA A 302 70.72 -19.03 -63.40
C ALA A 302 72.21 -18.93 -63.06
N LEU A 303 72.55 -18.73 -61.78
CA LEU A 303 73.93 -18.66 -61.28
C LEU A 303 74.76 -19.90 -61.66
N ILE A 304 74.19 -21.10 -61.49
CA ILE A 304 74.86 -22.37 -61.86
C ILE A 304 75.13 -22.44 -63.37
N ARG A 305 74.20 -21.98 -64.21
CA ARG A 305 74.35 -21.98 -65.68
C ARG A 305 75.33 -20.92 -66.17
N GLU A 306 75.29 -19.71 -65.61
CA GLU A 306 76.13 -18.58 -66.03
C GLU A 306 77.60 -18.85 -65.70
N ASN A 307 77.89 -19.30 -64.47
CA ASN A 307 79.26 -19.53 -64.00
C ASN A 307 79.75 -20.98 -64.18
N SER A 308 78.99 -21.83 -64.89
CA SER A 308 79.34 -23.24 -65.17
C SER A 308 79.72 -24.06 -63.92
N LEU A 309 78.97 -23.86 -62.84
CA LEU A 309 79.26 -24.43 -61.50
C LEU A 309 78.82 -25.90 -61.33
N ASP A 310 78.35 -26.55 -62.40
CA ASP A 310 77.88 -27.94 -62.40
C ASP A 310 79.04 -28.97 -62.36
N ASP A 311 80.25 -28.56 -62.76
CA ASP A 311 81.44 -29.42 -62.75
C ASP A 311 82.33 -29.13 -61.53
N SER A 312 82.16 -29.93 -60.48
CA SER A 312 82.94 -29.84 -59.25
C SER A 312 84.43 -30.15 -59.43
N GLY A 313 84.82 -30.87 -60.49
CA GLY A 313 86.20 -31.26 -60.76
C GLY A 313 87.06 -30.15 -61.35
N GLN A 314 86.45 -29.12 -61.95
CA GLN A 314 87.17 -28.02 -62.57
C GLN A 314 87.94 -27.16 -61.55
N THR A 315 87.38 -26.91 -60.36
CA THR A 315 88.07 -26.11 -59.33
C THR A 315 89.33 -26.83 -58.83
N GLU A 316 89.27 -28.15 -58.64
CA GLU A 316 90.45 -28.97 -58.30
C GLU A 316 91.46 -29.02 -59.45
N ALA A 317 91.01 -29.12 -60.71
CA ALA A 317 91.87 -29.06 -61.88
C ALA A 317 92.58 -27.70 -62.04
N MET A 318 91.87 -26.58 -61.78
CA MET A 318 92.45 -25.24 -61.78
C MET A 318 93.47 -25.05 -60.65
N LEU A 319 93.21 -25.59 -59.46
CA LEU A 319 94.16 -25.60 -58.34
C LEU A 319 95.41 -26.43 -58.66
N ALA A 320 95.24 -27.62 -59.26
CA ALA A 320 96.35 -28.47 -59.66
C ALA A 320 97.22 -27.82 -60.74
N GLU A 321 96.61 -27.18 -61.74
CA GLU A 321 97.33 -26.48 -62.80
C GLU A 321 98.00 -25.19 -62.28
N LEU A 322 97.38 -24.45 -61.34
CA LEU A 322 98.04 -23.34 -60.65
C LEU A 322 99.23 -23.78 -59.80
N ALA A 323 99.12 -24.89 -59.09
CA ALA A 323 100.23 -25.48 -58.33
C ALA A 323 101.38 -25.90 -59.26
N ARG A 324 101.05 -26.46 -60.42
CA ARG A 324 102.00 -26.81 -61.48
C ARG A 324 102.70 -25.58 -62.07
N LEU A 325 101.95 -24.53 -62.41
CA LEU A 325 102.50 -23.28 -62.95
C LEU A 325 103.43 -22.58 -61.93
N ARG A 326 103.04 -22.54 -60.65
CA ARG A 326 103.89 -22.02 -59.57
C ARG A 326 105.18 -22.83 -59.42
N ALA A 327 105.10 -24.16 -59.40
CA ALA A 327 106.29 -25.03 -59.31
C ALA A 327 107.24 -24.84 -60.51
N ILE A 328 106.72 -24.58 -61.72
CA ILE A 328 107.54 -24.24 -62.90
C ILE A 328 108.23 -22.88 -62.70
N ALA A 329 107.51 -21.86 -62.21
CA ALA A 329 108.08 -20.54 -61.95
C ALA A 329 109.16 -20.53 -60.85
N ASP A 330 109.03 -21.38 -59.83
CA ASP A 330 110.03 -21.51 -58.75
C ASP A 330 111.33 -22.22 -59.22
N LEU A 331 111.24 -23.07 -60.24
CA LEU A 331 112.39 -23.82 -60.79
C LEU A 331 113.25 -22.98 -61.75
N ASP A 332 112.66 -22.01 -62.47
CA ASP A 332 113.35 -21.22 -63.51
C ASP A 332 113.72 -19.79 -63.04
N ALA A 333 114.51 -19.70 -61.98
CA ALA A 333 114.85 -18.44 -61.31
C ALA A 333 115.84 -17.51 -62.05
N GLN A 334 116.24 -17.84 -63.29
CA GLN A 334 117.20 -17.05 -64.10
C GLN A 334 116.67 -16.61 -65.47
N GLY A 335 115.46 -17.04 -65.87
CA GLY A 335 114.82 -16.67 -67.14
C GLY A 335 113.93 -15.41 -67.10
N ASP A 336 113.44 -14.98 -68.27
CA ASP A 336 112.49 -13.87 -68.42
C ASP A 336 111.08 -14.30 -67.97
N GLN A 337 110.81 -14.20 -66.66
CA GLN A 337 109.59 -14.73 -66.02
C GLN A 337 108.29 -13.96 -66.29
N SER A 338 108.29 -12.95 -67.17
CA SER A 338 107.14 -12.06 -67.36
C SER A 338 105.86 -12.77 -67.83
N GLU A 339 105.97 -13.68 -68.81
CA GLU A 339 104.84 -14.41 -69.39
C GLU A 339 104.21 -15.43 -68.42
N ILE A 340 105.04 -16.21 -67.71
CA ILE A 340 104.56 -17.22 -66.74
C ILE A 340 103.87 -16.55 -65.56
N ARG A 341 104.38 -15.40 -65.08
CA ARG A 341 103.72 -14.61 -64.03
C ARG A 341 102.36 -14.09 -64.49
N GLN A 342 102.26 -13.58 -65.72
CA GLN A 342 100.98 -13.16 -66.29
C GLN A 342 99.97 -14.32 -66.38
N GLN A 343 100.40 -15.53 -66.73
CA GLN A 343 99.54 -16.72 -66.73
C GLN A 343 99.11 -17.14 -65.33
N ILE A 344 100.02 -17.09 -64.34
CA ILE A 344 99.69 -17.34 -62.92
C ILE A 344 98.68 -16.31 -62.41
N ASP A 345 98.85 -15.03 -62.72
CA ASP A 345 97.94 -13.97 -62.30
C ASP A 345 96.56 -14.13 -62.95
N GLN A 346 96.49 -14.41 -64.26
CA GLN A 346 95.24 -14.71 -64.96
C GLN A 346 94.49 -15.89 -64.34
N ARG A 347 95.17 -17.03 -64.15
CA ARG A 347 94.56 -18.22 -63.52
C ARG A 347 94.21 -18.00 -62.05
N THR A 348 94.98 -17.16 -61.34
CA THR A 348 94.69 -16.80 -59.94
C THR A 348 93.41 -15.95 -59.87
N VAL A 349 93.22 -14.99 -60.77
CA VAL A 349 91.98 -14.19 -60.87
C VAL A 349 90.78 -15.09 -61.23
N GLU A 350 90.92 -15.96 -62.23
CA GLU A 350 89.87 -16.90 -62.65
C GLU A 350 89.48 -17.87 -61.51
N LEU A 351 90.45 -18.35 -60.73
CA LEU A 351 90.19 -19.17 -59.55
C LEU A 351 89.48 -18.37 -58.44
N TRP A 352 89.88 -17.11 -58.20
CA TRP A 352 89.21 -16.25 -57.22
C TRP A 352 87.75 -16.01 -57.60
N ASP A 353 87.48 -15.69 -58.86
CA ASP A 353 86.14 -15.43 -59.40
C ASP A 353 85.23 -16.66 -59.30
N ARG A 354 85.76 -17.85 -59.64
CA ARG A 354 85.07 -19.13 -59.43
C ARG A 354 84.85 -19.44 -57.94
N THR A 355 85.81 -19.13 -57.07
CA THR A 355 85.70 -19.37 -55.62
C THR A 355 84.65 -18.46 -54.98
N GLN A 356 84.52 -17.21 -55.42
CA GLN A 356 83.42 -16.32 -55.01
C GLN A 356 82.07 -16.87 -55.51
N SER A 357 82.00 -17.28 -56.79
CA SER A 357 80.77 -17.86 -57.37
C SER A 357 80.28 -19.12 -56.65
N GLU A 358 81.19 -20.00 -56.19
CA GLU A 358 80.86 -21.17 -55.37
C GLU A 358 80.39 -20.78 -53.96
N LEU A 359 80.96 -19.72 -53.37
CA LEU A 359 80.52 -19.20 -52.08
C LEU A 359 79.12 -18.58 -52.17
N ASP A 360 78.84 -17.82 -53.23
CA ASP A 360 77.52 -17.23 -53.50
C ASP A 360 76.48 -18.33 -53.76
N ARG A 361 76.84 -19.39 -54.50
CA ARG A 361 76.00 -20.59 -54.67
C ARG A 361 75.65 -21.22 -53.34
N ALA A 362 76.65 -21.46 -52.47
CA ALA A 362 76.43 -22.08 -51.17
C ALA A 362 75.57 -21.20 -50.23
N GLN A 363 75.72 -19.87 -50.28
CA GLN A 363 74.86 -18.94 -49.54
C GLN A 363 73.41 -19.00 -50.04
N LEU A 364 73.20 -19.04 -51.35
CA LEU A 364 71.87 -19.08 -51.96
C LEU A 364 71.17 -20.43 -51.75
N GLU A 365 71.91 -21.55 -51.76
CA GLU A 365 71.43 -22.88 -51.36
C GLU A 365 70.97 -22.92 -49.89
N LEU A 366 71.76 -22.33 -48.97
CA LEU A 366 71.36 -22.22 -47.56
C LEU A 366 70.10 -21.37 -47.38
N ALA A 367 70.02 -20.22 -48.07
CA ALA A 367 68.85 -19.33 -48.00
C ALA A 367 67.58 -20.02 -48.54
N LEU A 368 67.71 -20.79 -49.62
CA LEU A 368 66.65 -21.61 -50.21
C LEU A 368 66.22 -22.76 -49.29
N GLN A 369 67.15 -23.38 -48.56
CA GLN A 369 66.84 -24.39 -47.55
C GLN A 369 66.04 -23.79 -46.38
N ILE A 370 66.41 -22.60 -45.91
CA ILE A 370 65.69 -21.87 -44.84
C ILE A 370 64.26 -21.55 -45.28
N GLU A 371 64.06 -21.00 -46.47
CA GLU A 371 62.72 -20.71 -46.99
C GLU A 371 61.88 -21.97 -47.18
N ARG A 372 62.49 -23.08 -47.61
CA ARG A 372 61.78 -24.36 -47.72
C ARG A 372 61.33 -24.88 -46.35
N GLN A 373 62.12 -24.69 -45.31
CA GLN A 373 61.72 -25.01 -43.93
C GLN A 373 60.58 -24.10 -43.44
N GLN A 374 60.64 -22.81 -43.74
CA GLN A 374 59.56 -21.87 -43.42
C GLN A 374 58.25 -22.26 -44.11
N TYR A 375 58.28 -22.52 -45.43
CA TYR A 375 57.14 -23.01 -46.21
C TYR A 375 56.51 -24.26 -45.57
N LEU A 376 57.32 -25.28 -45.25
CA LEU A 376 56.81 -26.51 -44.63
C LEU A 376 56.13 -26.25 -43.28
N SER A 377 56.71 -25.38 -42.45
CA SER A 377 56.10 -25.03 -41.15
C SER A 377 54.78 -24.25 -41.27
N ILE A 378 54.59 -23.48 -42.35
CA ILE A 378 53.34 -22.76 -42.63
C ILE A 378 52.29 -23.73 -43.18
N ALA A 379 52.68 -24.66 -44.06
CA ALA A 379 51.80 -25.70 -44.60
C ALA A 379 51.33 -26.71 -43.53
N GLU A 380 52.20 -27.07 -42.59
CA GLU A 380 51.85 -27.89 -41.43
C GLU A 380 50.80 -27.20 -40.55
N ARG A 381 51.03 -25.92 -40.20
CA ARG A 381 50.05 -25.11 -39.45
C ARG A 381 48.72 -24.96 -40.20
N LEU A 382 48.76 -24.70 -41.50
CA LEU A 382 47.55 -24.61 -42.33
C LEU A 382 46.73 -25.91 -42.23
N SER A 383 47.40 -27.07 -42.34
CA SER A 383 46.77 -28.39 -42.20
C SER A 383 46.19 -28.61 -40.80
N GLU A 384 46.85 -28.13 -39.75
CA GLU A 384 46.36 -28.16 -38.36
C GLU A 384 45.06 -27.33 -38.20
N TYR A 385 45.03 -26.09 -38.71
CA TYR A 385 43.85 -25.23 -38.66
C TYR A 385 42.68 -25.77 -39.50
N GLU A 386 42.95 -26.33 -40.68
CA GLU A 386 41.92 -26.98 -41.52
C GLU A 386 41.31 -28.21 -40.81
N ALA A 387 42.14 -29.07 -40.19
CA ALA A 387 41.65 -30.20 -39.39
C ALA A 387 40.89 -29.75 -38.12
N GLN A 388 41.30 -28.64 -37.51
CA GLN A 388 40.62 -28.07 -36.34
C GLN A 388 39.24 -27.48 -36.70
N ARG A 389 39.12 -26.80 -37.85
CA ARG A 389 37.85 -26.24 -38.36
C ARG A 389 36.76 -27.32 -38.44
N ASP A 390 37.13 -28.49 -38.95
CA ASP A 390 36.21 -29.61 -39.16
C ASP A 390 35.93 -30.38 -37.84
N SER A 391 36.70 -30.11 -36.78
CA SER A 391 36.60 -30.74 -35.44
C SER A 391 36.08 -29.79 -34.34
N LEU A 392 35.48 -28.66 -34.71
CA LEU A 392 35.00 -27.64 -33.77
C LEU A 392 33.90 -28.16 -32.83
N MET A 393 34.22 -28.21 -31.52
CA MET A 393 33.23 -28.41 -30.45
C MET A 393 32.67 -27.06 -29.96
N PRO A 394 31.38 -26.97 -29.59
CA PRO A 394 30.82 -25.74 -29.04
C PRO A 394 31.47 -25.33 -27.71
N THR A 395 32.16 -24.19 -27.72
CA THR A 395 32.81 -23.55 -26.55
C THR A 395 31.81 -23.15 -25.44
N ALA A 396 30.52 -23.06 -25.75
CA ALA A 396 29.45 -22.90 -24.77
C ALA A 396 28.49 -24.08 -24.84
N ARG A 397 28.08 -24.62 -23.69
CA ARG A 397 27.12 -25.73 -23.59
C ARG A 397 26.01 -25.40 -22.62
N GLN A 398 24.76 -25.61 -23.04
CA GLN A 398 23.60 -25.55 -22.15
C GLN A 398 23.61 -26.78 -21.25
N ILE A 399 23.68 -26.57 -19.93
CA ILE A 399 23.59 -27.65 -18.94
C ILE A 399 22.14 -27.89 -18.55
N THR A 400 21.38 -26.81 -18.34
CA THR A 400 19.98 -26.86 -17.91
C THR A 400 19.11 -26.04 -18.85
N ALA A 401 18.18 -26.71 -19.51
CA ALA A 401 17.11 -26.06 -20.26
C ALA A 401 16.07 -25.47 -19.28
N ALA A 402 15.59 -24.26 -19.57
CA ALA A 402 14.51 -23.64 -18.83
C ALA A 402 13.23 -24.47 -19.01
N GLN A 403 12.58 -24.80 -17.90
CA GLN A 403 11.27 -25.45 -17.88
C GLN A 403 10.20 -24.42 -17.52
N PRO A 404 8.97 -24.53 -18.06
CA PRO A 404 7.87 -23.64 -17.69
C PRO A 404 7.53 -23.81 -16.20
N PRO A 405 7.63 -22.75 -15.37
CA PRO A 405 7.37 -22.83 -13.95
C PRO A 405 5.88 -23.05 -13.67
N LYS A 406 5.57 -23.96 -12.74
CA LYS A 406 4.18 -24.33 -12.40
C LYS A 406 3.48 -23.34 -11.48
N GLU A 407 4.24 -22.51 -10.76
CA GLU A 407 3.73 -21.52 -9.81
C GLU A 407 4.21 -20.11 -10.19
N PRO A 408 3.36 -19.07 -10.02
CA PRO A 408 3.75 -17.70 -10.29
C PRO A 408 4.79 -17.24 -9.28
N SER A 409 5.89 -16.68 -9.78
CA SER A 409 7.00 -16.16 -8.97
C SER A 409 6.63 -14.84 -8.28
N ALA A 410 5.76 -14.04 -8.89
CA ALA A 410 5.17 -12.84 -8.31
C ALA A 410 3.71 -12.64 -8.78
N PRO A 411 2.86 -11.94 -7.99
CA PRO A 411 3.07 -11.59 -6.59
C PRO A 411 2.90 -12.82 -5.68
N ARG A 412 3.68 -12.90 -4.59
CA ARG A 412 3.53 -13.95 -3.57
C ARG A 412 2.25 -13.72 -2.76
N ARG A 413 1.10 -14.16 -3.30
CA ARG A 413 -0.25 -13.87 -2.79
C ARG A 413 -0.39 -14.06 -1.27
N GLY A 414 0.13 -15.16 -0.72
CA GLY A 414 0.12 -15.43 0.73
C GLY A 414 0.90 -14.41 1.57
N LEU A 415 2.08 -13.97 1.10
CA LEU A 415 2.88 -12.94 1.77
C LEU A 415 2.18 -11.57 1.69
N ALA A 416 1.67 -11.21 0.52
CA ALA A 416 0.96 -9.95 0.30
C ALA A 416 -0.27 -9.83 1.22
N LEU A 417 -1.07 -10.89 1.32
CA LEU A 417 -2.23 -10.97 2.21
C LEU A 417 -1.84 -10.95 3.71
N ALA A 418 -0.72 -11.61 4.08
CA ALA A 418 -0.23 -11.56 5.47
C ALA A 418 0.22 -10.14 5.87
N VAL A 419 0.93 -9.43 4.99
CA VAL A 419 1.32 -8.02 5.21
C VAL A 419 0.08 -7.13 5.28
N ALA A 420 -0.87 -7.28 4.34
CA ALA A 420 -2.13 -6.53 4.36
C ALA A 420 -2.90 -6.75 5.66
N PHE A 421 -3.00 -7.99 6.16
CA PHE A 421 -3.66 -8.31 7.43
C PHE A 421 -3.02 -7.59 8.63
N VAL A 422 -1.69 -7.56 8.72
CA VAL A 422 -0.96 -6.86 9.80
C VAL A 422 -1.20 -5.34 9.75
N VAL A 423 -1.16 -4.75 8.56
CA VAL A 423 -1.44 -3.31 8.35
C VAL A 423 -2.89 -2.98 8.71
N LEU A 424 -3.86 -3.79 8.26
CA LEU A 424 -5.28 -3.61 8.56
C LEU A 424 -5.60 -3.76 10.04
N CYS A 425 -5.00 -4.74 10.74
CA CYS A 425 -5.16 -4.88 12.18
C CYS A 425 -4.60 -3.68 12.95
N SER A 426 -3.45 -3.16 12.50
CA SER A 426 -2.82 -1.97 13.09
C SER A 426 -3.69 -0.72 12.88
N LEU A 427 -4.21 -0.52 11.66
CA LEU A 427 -5.10 0.59 11.32
C LEU A 427 -6.44 0.50 12.08
N ALA A 428 -7.05 -0.68 12.13
CA ALA A 428 -8.28 -0.91 12.88
C ALA A 428 -8.09 -0.68 14.39
N PHE A 429 -6.93 -1.03 14.95
CA PHE A 429 -6.59 -0.73 16.34
C PHE A 429 -6.45 0.77 16.59
N VAL A 430 -5.75 1.50 15.71
CA VAL A 430 -5.65 2.97 15.78
C VAL A 430 -7.02 3.63 15.68
N LEU A 431 -7.88 3.18 14.77
CA LEU A 431 -9.25 3.69 14.62
C LEU A 431 -10.12 3.41 15.86
N VAL A 432 -9.96 2.26 16.50
CA VAL A 432 -10.60 1.93 17.79
C VAL A 432 -10.13 2.86 18.89
N LEU A 433 -8.83 3.15 18.99
CA LEU A 433 -8.28 4.10 19.96
C LEU A 433 -8.76 5.53 19.69
N PHE A 434 -8.81 5.96 18.43
CA PHE A 434 -9.29 7.29 18.04
C PHE A 434 -10.77 7.47 18.40
N ARG A 435 -11.61 6.48 18.07
CA ARG A 435 -13.02 6.46 18.47
C ARG A 435 -13.22 6.45 19.98
N GLU A 436 -12.35 5.78 20.74
CA GLU A 436 -12.38 5.81 22.21
C GLU A 436 -11.98 7.19 22.75
N GLY A 437 -10.98 7.84 22.16
CA GLY A 437 -10.53 9.18 22.56
C GLY A 437 -11.62 10.25 22.39
N LEU A 438 -12.55 10.05 21.47
CA LEU A 438 -13.74 10.89 21.27
C LEU A 438 -14.92 10.55 22.21
N ASP A 439 -14.83 9.51 23.04
CA ASP A 439 -15.88 9.15 24.00
C ASP A 439 -15.73 9.94 25.31
N THR A 440 -16.34 11.13 25.36
CA THR A 440 -16.40 12.03 26.52
C THR A 440 -17.45 11.64 27.57
N ARG A 441 -17.89 10.38 27.60
CA ARG A 441 -18.91 9.90 28.56
C ARG A 441 -18.30 9.55 29.92
N ILE A 442 -19.05 9.88 30.98
CA ILE A 442 -18.68 9.58 32.36
C ILE A 442 -18.98 8.11 32.67
N TRP A 443 -17.95 7.33 32.97
CA TRP A 443 -18.06 5.92 33.34
C TRP A 443 -17.63 5.63 34.79
N THR A 444 -16.89 6.53 35.43
CA THR A 444 -16.26 6.32 36.75
C THR A 444 -16.33 7.57 37.61
N ALA A 445 -16.32 7.38 38.93
CA ALA A 445 -16.26 8.45 39.93
C ALA A 445 -15.11 9.44 39.67
N ALA A 446 -13.89 8.93 39.46
CA ALA A 446 -12.71 9.77 39.20
C ALA A 446 -12.84 10.63 37.93
N ARG A 447 -13.53 10.14 36.89
CA ARG A 447 -13.76 10.90 35.65
C ARG A 447 -14.91 11.91 35.81
N ALA A 448 -15.85 11.66 36.73
CA ALA A 448 -16.84 12.64 37.12
C ALA A 448 -16.19 13.79 37.90
N GLU A 449 -15.37 13.47 38.91
CA GLU A 449 -14.58 14.40 39.74
C GLU A 449 -13.59 15.25 38.91
N GLU A 450 -12.86 14.64 37.96
CA GLU A 450 -11.97 15.35 37.03
C GLU A 450 -12.72 16.29 36.08
N ALA A 451 -13.94 15.92 35.66
CA ALA A 451 -14.73 16.75 34.76
C ALA A 451 -15.49 17.88 35.47
N SER A 452 -15.88 17.67 36.73
CA SER A 452 -16.66 18.61 37.55
C SER A 452 -15.82 19.55 38.41
N GLY A 453 -14.62 19.14 38.82
CA GLY A 453 -13.88 19.79 39.92
C GLY A 453 -14.54 19.61 41.30
N LEU A 454 -15.58 18.78 41.41
CA LEU A 454 -16.37 18.54 42.63
C LEU A 454 -16.10 17.16 43.22
N ALA A 455 -16.19 17.04 44.55
CA ALA A 455 -16.04 15.78 45.26
C ALA A 455 -17.02 14.71 44.76
N SER A 456 -16.53 13.49 44.51
CA SER A 456 -17.37 12.34 44.17
C SER A 456 -18.02 11.74 45.42
N LEU A 457 -19.31 12.00 45.62
CA LEU A 457 -20.11 11.50 46.75
C LEU A 457 -20.29 9.98 46.76
N GLY A 458 -20.17 9.32 45.60
CA GLY A 458 -20.22 7.87 45.50
C GLY A 458 -20.79 7.36 44.18
N TYR A 459 -21.07 6.05 44.14
CA TYR A 459 -21.72 5.40 43.01
C TYR A 459 -22.97 4.63 43.44
N VAL A 460 -24.03 4.75 42.64
CA VAL A 460 -25.27 3.99 42.83
C VAL A 460 -25.30 2.83 41.83
N PRO A 461 -25.45 1.58 42.28
CA PRO A 461 -25.39 0.41 41.42
C PRO A 461 -26.58 0.33 40.46
N TYR A 462 -26.35 -0.12 39.23
CA TYR A 462 -27.40 -0.35 38.25
C TYR A 462 -28.34 -1.49 38.66
N LEU A 463 -29.64 -1.21 38.71
CA LEU A 463 -30.67 -2.24 38.78
C LEU A 463 -30.99 -2.75 37.36
N PRO A 464 -30.83 -4.05 37.07
CA PRO A 464 -31.17 -4.60 35.75
C PRO A 464 -32.67 -4.49 35.42
N PRO A 465 -33.05 -4.20 34.17
CA PRO A 465 -34.45 -4.00 33.80
C PRO A 465 -35.26 -5.31 33.90
N GLY A 466 -34.63 -6.46 33.66
CA GLY A 466 -35.29 -7.77 33.72
C GLY A 466 -35.80 -8.18 35.11
N SER A 467 -35.28 -7.60 36.19
CA SER A 467 -35.82 -7.82 37.54
C SER A 467 -36.88 -6.78 37.94
N PHE A 468 -36.87 -5.57 37.36
CA PHE A 468 -37.72 -4.44 37.79
C PHE A 468 -38.27 -3.60 36.62
N GLN A 469 -38.96 -4.23 35.66
CA GLN A 469 -39.58 -3.55 34.51
C GLN A 469 -40.90 -2.79 34.82
N SER A 470 -41.12 -2.42 36.08
CA SER A 470 -42.26 -1.57 36.48
C SER A 470 -41.86 -0.66 37.63
N ARG A 471 -42.25 0.62 37.52
CA ARG A 471 -42.20 1.62 38.61
C ARG A 471 -42.81 1.06 39.91
N ALA A 472 -43.78 0.16 39.80
CA ALA A 472 -44.45 -0.52 40.90
C ALA A 472 -43.55 -1.43 41.78
N ARG A 473 -42.30 -1.65 41.34
CA ARG A 473 -41.46 -2.72 41.89
C ARG A 473 -40.26 -2.16 42.67
N ILE A 474 -39.76 -0.93 42.39
CA ILE A 474 -38.67 -0.29 43.18
C ILE A 474 -39.09 -0.12 44.64
N ARG A 475 -40.29 0.42 44.90
CA ARG A 475 -40.91 0.51 46.24
C ARG A 475 -40.91 -0.85 46.96
N LYS A 476 -41.31 -1.91 46.25
CA LYS A 476 -41.33 -3.30 46.76
C LYS A 476 -39.92 -3.84 47.04
N HIS A 477 -38.89 -3.38 46.33
CA HIS A 477 -37.49 -3.75 46.59
C HIS A 477 -36.96 -3.09 47.86
N LEU A 478 -37.19 -1.79 48.04
CA LEU A 478 -36.79 -1.06 49.24
C LEU A 478 -37.45 -1.66 50.50
N MET A 479 -38.76 -1.93 50.43
CA MET A 479 -39.52 -2.56 51.54
C MET A 479 -39.06 -3.99 51.87
N ARG A 480 -38.71 -4.81 50.88
CA ARG A 480 -38.32 -6.22 51.11
C ARG A 480 -36.84 -6.42 51.41
N THR A 481 -36.00 -5.49 50.99
CA THR A 481 -34.54 -5.55 51.10
C THR A 481 -33.96 -4.17 51.41
N PRO A 482 -34.27 -3.60 52.59
CA PRO A 482 -33.77 -2.28 53.01
C PRO A 482 -32.25 -2.23 53.23
N HIS A 483 -31.58 -3.40 53.33
CA HIS A 483 -30.12 -3.54 53.39
C HIS A 483 -29.49 -3.98 52.05
N SER A 484 -30.18 -3.77 50.92
CA SER A 484 -29.59 -4.03 49.59
C SER A 484 -28.38 -3.14 49.30
N PRO A 485 -27.45 -3.55 48.42
CA PRO A 485 -26.32 -2.70 48.00
C PRO A 485 -26.74 -1.36 47.40
N PHE A 486 -27.94 -1.30 46.78
CA PHE A 486 -28.54 -0.05 46.32
C PHE A 486 -28.98 0.84 47.48
N ALA A 487 -29.71 0.30 48.47
CA ALA A 487 -30.14 1.06 49.63
C ALA A 487 -28.96 1.55 50.49
N ALA A 488 -27.89 0.75 50.61
CA ALA A 488 -26.65 1.17 51.26
C ALA A 488 -25.97 2.32 50.48
N ALA A 489 -25.91 2.25 49.14
CA ALA A 489 -25.36 3.32 48.31
C ALA A 489 -26.17 4.62 48.44
N VAL A 490 -27.51 4.55 48.41
CA VAL A 490 -28.38 5.73 48.57
C VAL A 490 -28.22 6.39 49.94
N ARG A 491 -28.19 5.61 51.04
CA ARG A 491 -27.87 6.17 52.38
C ARG A 491 -26.48 6.80 52.43
N SER A 492 -25.49 6.16 51.78
CA SER A 492 -24.12 6.68 51.73
C SER A 492 -24.02 8.03 51.03
N LEU A 493 -24.92 8.37 50.10
CA LEU A 493 -24.95 9.70 49.48
C LEU A 493 -25.27 10.79 50.51
N VAL A 494 -26.29 10.59 51.34
CA VAL A 494 -26.63 11.56 52.41
C VAL A 494 -25.49 11.68 53.41
N VAL A 495 -24.97 10.56 53.92
CA VAL A 495 -23.85 10.57 54.87
C VAL A 495 -22.62 11.29 54.31
N ALA A 496 -22.31 11.10 53.02
CA ALA A 496 -21.20 11.81 52.35
C ALA A 496 -21.47 13.30 52.09
N THR A 497 -22.75 13.70 52.07
CA THR A 497 -23.17 15.10 51.86
C THR A 497 -23.23 15.85 53.20
N THR A 498 -23.85 15.28 54.23
CA THR A 498 -23.88 15.83 55.60
C THR A 498 -22.50 15.86 56.25
N ALA A 499 -21.54 15.05 55.77
CA ALA A 499 -20.15 15.15 56.20
C ALA A 499 -19.40 16.34 55.58
N GLN A 500 -19.94 17.00 54.55
CA GLN A 500 -19.36 18.18 53.91
C GLN A 500 -20.06 19.48 54.31
N VAL A 501 -21.30 19.42 54.80
CA VAL A 501 -22.08 20.59 55.22
C VAL A 501 -22.33 20.53 56.72
N ASN A 502 -21.89 21.54 57.45
CA ASN A 502 -21.98 21.59 58.91
C ASN A 502 -23.37 22.04 59.39
N THR A 503 -24.40 21.25 59.05
CA THR A 503 -25.79 21.48 59.47
C THR A 503 -26.11 20.67 60.72
N GLU A 504 -26.57 21.33 61.78
CA GLU A 504 -27.10 20.67 62.97
C GLU A 504 -28.64 20.58 62.87
N GLY A 505 -29.20 19.38 63.10
CA GLY A 505 -30.64 19.16 63.06
C GLY A 505 -31.16 18.84 61.66
N SER A 506 -32.20 19.56 61.23
CA SER A 506 -32.89 19.34 59.95
C SER A 506 -32.01 19.67 58.76
N PHE A 507 -32.02 18.79 57.75
CA PHE A 507 -31.19 18.91 56.55
C PHE A 507 -32.04 18.96 55.28
N VAL A 508 -31.86 20.00 54.45
CA VAL A 508 -32.54 20.18 53.17
C VAL A 508 -31.60 19.82 52.01
N LEU A 509 -31.91 18.71 51.34
CA LEU A 509 -31.11 18.12 50.28
C LEU A 509 -31.80 18.23 48.91
N MET A 510 -31.19 18.98 48.01
CA MET A 510 -31.60 19.08 46.62
C MET A 510 -30.97 17.96 45.76
N MET A 511 -31.81 17.27 45.00
CA MET A 511 -31.40 16.29 43.99
C MET A 511 -31.56 16.90 42.59
N THR A 512 -30.47 17.00 41.83
CA THR A 512 -30.48 17.54 40.47
C THR A 512 -29.62 16.73 39.50
N SER A 513 -29.68 17.09 38.22
CA SER A 513 -29.11 16.33 37.10
C SER A 513 -28.98 17.27 35.90
N GLY A 514 -27.90 17.18 35.11
CA GLY A 514 -27.80 17.97 33.89
C GLY A 514 -28.87 17.54 32.87
N LEU A 515 -28.96 16.23 32.61
CA LEU A 515 -29.79 15.66 31.54
C LEU A 515 -31.03 14.93 32.08
N PRO A 516 -32.13 14.87 31.30
CA PRO A 516 -33.27 14.02 31.62
C PRO A 516 -32.89 12.53 31.68
N ASN A 517 -33.60 11.78 32.53
CA ASN A 517 -33.41 10.34 32.78
C ASN A 517 -32.09 9.95 33.49
N GLU A 518 -31.38 10.87 34.13
CA GLU A 518 -30.18 10.53 34.94
C GLU A 518 -30.51 9.83 36.27
N GLY A 519 -31.79 9.86 36.68
CA GLY A 519 -32.33 9.09 37.80
C GLY A 519 -32.60 9.89 39.09
N LYS A 520 -32.58 11.23 39.01
CA LYS A 520 -32.95 12.20 40.06
C LYS A 520 -34.13 11.72 40.92
N SER A 521 -35.29 11.59 40.30
CA SER A 521 -36.55 11.22 40.93
C SER A 521 -36.57 9.81 41.49
N THR A 522 -35.74 8.89 40.95
CA THR A 522 -35.59 7.55 41.50
C THR A 522 -34.75 7.54 42.76
N ILE A 523 -33.67 8.34 42.81
CA ILE A 523 -32.80 8.43 43.99
C ILE A 523 -33.47 9.28 45.07
N ALA A 524 -34.11 10.41 44.73
CA ALA A 524 -34.92 11.21 45.63
C ALA A 524 -36.01 10.36 46.32
N PHE A 525 -36.86 9.69 45.52
CA PHE A 525 -37.86 8.75 46.04
C PHE A 525 -37.25 7.65 46.93
N SER A 526 -36.16 7.02 46.48
CA SER A 526 -35.53 5.92 47.23
C SER A 526 -34.96 6.41 48.55
N LEU A 527 -34.39 7.60 48.57
CA LEU A 527 -33.86 8.23 49.77
C LEU A 527 -34.98 8.56 50.75
N SER A 528 -36.04 9.24 50.31
CA SER A 528 -37.13 9.64 51.20
C SER A 528 -37.81 8.42 51.84
N VAL A 529 -37.97 7.33 51.09
CA VAL A 529 -38.48 6.06 51.61
C VAL A 529 -37.51 5.41 52.61
N LEU A 530 -36.21 5.39 52.34
CA LEU A 530 -35.23 4.79 53.25
C LEU A 530 -35.09 5.59 54.55
N ALA A 531 -35.04 6.92 54.48
CA ALA A 531 -34.99 7.79 55.65
C ALA A 531 -36.24 7.66 56.54
N ALA A 532 -37.44 7.58 55.94
CA ALA A 532 -38.67 7.33 56.70
C ALA A 532 -38.72 5.92 57.31
N LEU A 533 -38.20 4.90 56.62
CA LEU A 533 -38.05 3.55 57.19
C LEU A 533 -37.01 3.48 58.31
N ASP A 534 -36.02 4.36 58.31
CA ASP A 534 -35.04 4.53 59.40
C ASP A 534 -35.59 5.39 60.56
N GLY A 535 -36.85 5.86 60.46
CA GLY A 535 -37.59 6.54 61.53
C GLY A 535 -37.55 8.07 61.51
N LEU A 536 -36.97 8.69 60.47
CA LEU A 536 -36.90 10.14 60.32
C LEU A 536 -38.24 10.72 59.85
N ARG A 537 -38.53 11.97 60.24
CA ARG A 537 -39.58 12.80 59.66
C ARG A 537 -39.07 13.37 58.34
N VAL A 538 -39.69 12.97 57.23
CA VAL A 538 -39.21 13.27 55.87
C VAL A 538 -40.26 13.99 55.05
N LEU A 539 -39.88 15.11 54.43
CA LEU A 539 -40.66 15.74 53.37
C LEU A 539 -39.99 15.49 52.01
N LEU A 540 -40.74 15.01 51.03
CA LEU A 540 -40.34 14.98 49.62
C LEU A 540 -41.03 16.12 48.87
N VAL A 541 -40.26 17.06 48.35
CA VAL A 541 -40.77 18.18 47.52
C VAL A 541 -40.53 17.82 46.06
N ASP A 542 -41.60 17.56 45.30
CA ASP A 542 -41.53 17.16 43.89
C ASP A 542 -41.76 18.40 43.00
N LEU A 543 -40.67 19.03 42.55
CA LEU A 543 -40.70 20.25 41.72
C LEU A 543 -40.81 19.96 40.22
N ASP A 544 -40.70 18.70 39.79
CA ASP A 544 -40.92 18.30 38.39
C ASP A 544 -42.42 18.20 38.09
N VAL A 545 -43.14 19.33 38.24
CA VAL A 545 -44.61 19.40 38.11
C VAL A 545 -45.13 18.89 36.76
N ARG A 546 -44.30 18.97 35.71
CA ARG A 546 -44.59 18.48 34.35
C ARG A 546 -44.55 16.95 34.26
N ASN A 547 -43.63 16.30 34.99
CA ASN A 547 -43.57 14.84 35.11
C ASN A 547 -43.11 14.42 36.52
N PRO A 548 -44.02 14.45 37.52
CA PRO A 548 -43.67 14.25 38.93
C PRO A 548 -43.36 12.77 39.23
N GLU A 549 -42.20 12.32 38.77
CA GLU A 549 -41.82 10.91 38.79
C GLU A 549 -41.62 10.39 40.20
N ALA A 550 -41.12 11.20 41.13
CA ALA A 550 -40.91 10.79 42.52
C ALA A 550 -42.25 10.50 43.20
N THR A 551 -43.25 11.37 43.00
CA THR A 551 -44.64 11.18 43.45
C THR A 551 -45.29 9.97 42.77
N ARG A 552 -45.07 9.76 41.46
CA ARG A 552 -45.57 8.59 40.72
C ARG A 552 -44.91 7.28 41.19
N LEU A 553 -43.65 7.32 41.62
CA LEU A 553 -42.94 6.19 42.22
C LEU A 553 -43.47 5.85 43.61
N LEU A 554 -43.85 6.85 44.43
CA LEU A 554 -44.49 6.61 45.72
C LEU A 554 -45.90 6.02 45.55
N THR A 555 -46.76 6.70 44.80
CA THR A 555 -48.18 6.33 44.61
C THR A 555 -48.39 5.04 43.81
N HIS A 556 -47.49 4.75 42.86
CA HIS A 556 -47.72 3.81 41.74
C HIS A 556 -48.93 4.16 40.87
N GLY A 557 -49.34 5.43 40.85
CA GLY A 557 -50.54 5.89 40.15
C GLY A 557 -51.85 5.65 40.91
N ASP A 558 -51.81 5.11 42.14
CA ASP A 558 -52.97 5.06 43.01
C ASP A 558 -53.11 6.36 43.80
N SER A 559 -54.14 7.15 43.47
CA SER A 559 -54.47 8.40 44.16
C SER A 559 -54.84 8.23 45.64
N ARG A 560 -55.12 7.00 46.09
CA ARG A 560 -55.43 6.67 47.50
C ARG A 560 -54.21 6.54 48.39
N ALA A 561 -52.99 6.67 47.84
CA ALA A 561 -51.76 6.58 48.62
C ALA A 561 -51.53 7.77 49.59
N PHE A 562 -52.33 8.83 49.51
CA PHE A 562 -52.28 10.01 50.37
C PHE A 562 -53.56 10.15 51.21
N THR A 563 -53.46 10.78 52.39
CA THR A 563 -54.63 11.10 53.24
C THR A 563 -55.57 12.12 52.59
N GLU A 564 -54.99 13.07 51.86
CA GLU A 564 -55.67 14.28 51.37
C GLU A 564 -55.55 14.46 49.85
N LYS A 565 -56.49 15.22 49.29
CA LYS A 565 -56.45 15.64 47.88
C LYS A 565 -55.39 16.73 47.69
N PRO A 566 -54.74 16.82 46.52
CA PRO A 566 -53.81 17.92 46.25
C PRO A 566 -54.57 19.25 46.23
N ALA A 567 -53.97 20.30 46.83
CA ALA A 567 -54.54 21.65 46.84
C ALA A 567 -54.43 22.37 45.48
N ASN A 568 -53.70 21.81 44.51
CA ASN A 568 -53.45 22.37 43.16
C ASN A 568 -53.10 23.86 43.22
N ARG A 569 -52.01 24.20 43.90
CA ARG A 569 -51.46 25.56 43.96
C ARG A 569 -50.19 25.67 43.14
N SER A 570 -49.90 26.85 42.62
CA SER A 570 -48.66 27.12 41.92
C SER A 570 -47.47 26.96 42.87
N VAL A 571 -46.34 26.47 42.33
CA VAL A 571 -45.06 26.46 43.04
C VAL A 571 -44.68 27.87 43.53
N GLN A 572 -45.03 28.89 42.75
CA GLN A 572 -44.74 30.29 43.07
C GLN A 572 -45.59 30.81 44.24
N ASP A 573 -46.89 30.49 44.28
CA ASP A 573 -47.77 30.90 45.39
C ASP A 573 -47.39 30.19 46.69
N ALA A 574 -46.91 28.94 46.59
CA ALA A 574 -46.44 28.16 47.72
C ALA A 574 -45.07 28.59 48.26
N LEU A 575 -44.26 29.35 47.51
CA LEU A 575 -43.05 29.98 48.04
C LEU A 575 -43.32 31.33 48.70
N ASP A 576 -44.33 32.06 48.19
CA ASP A 576 -44.66 33.39 48.66
C ASP A 576 -45.62 33.36 49.89
N ASP A 577 -46.19 32.21 50.27
CA ASP A 577 -47.06 32.04 51.45
C ASP A 577 -46.93 30.65 52.12
N LEU A 578 -46.62 30.62 53.42
CA LEU A 578 -46.48 29.40 54.24
C LEU A 578 -47.80 28.61 54.39
N GLU A 579 -48.96 29.27 54.47
CA GLU A 579 -50.25 28.56 54.58
C GLU A 579 -50.56 27.82 53.26
N VAL A 580 -50.20 28.43 52.12
CA VAL A 580 -50.30 27.83 50.79
C VAL A 580 -49.29 26.68 50.65
N PHE A 581 -48.07 26.82 51.17
CA PHE A 581 -47.09 25.73 51.21
C PHE A 581 -47.61 24.52 51.99
N GLN A 582 -48.10 24.74 53.22
CA GLN A 582 -48.62 23.68 54.08
C GLN A 582 -49.82 22.95 53.44
N ALA A 583 -50.70 23.67 52.74
CA ALA A 583 -51.80 23.07 51.99
C ALA A 583 -51.35 22.17 50.81
N CYS A 584 -50.11 22.31 50.32
CA CYS A 584 -49.55 21.45 49.28
C CYS A 584 -48.95 20.14 49.82
N ILE A 585 -48.73 20.04 51.14
CA ILE A 585 -48.14 18.87 51.80
C ILE A 585 -49.21 17.80 52.03
N ARG A 586 -48.87 16.54 51.74
CA ARG A 586 -49.77 15.39 51.92
C ARG A 586 -49.08 14.24 52.62
N LYS A 587 -49.75 13.66 53.62
CA LYS A 587 -49.21 12.52 54.37
C LYS A 587 -49.34 11.22 53.57
N SER A 588 -48.26 10.45 53.52
CA SER A 588 -48.27 9.12 52.91
C SER A 588 -49.03 8.13 53.79
N GLN A 589 -50.05 7.46 53.24
CA GLN A 589 -50.72 6.36 53.95
C GLN A 589 -49.85 5.09 54.05
N GLN A 590 -48.78 5.01 53.24
CA GLN A 590 -47.97 3.79 53.07
C GLN A 590 -46.67 3.81 53.88
N PHE A 591 -46.22 4.98 54.30
CA PHE A 591 -44.96 5.20 54.99
C PHE A 591 -45.18 6.20 56.13
N GLN A 592 -45.11 5.74 57.36
CA GLN A 592 -45.15 6.62 58.53
C GLN A 592 -43.94 7.55 58.52
N GLY A 593 -44.12 8.81 58.88
CA GLY A 593 -43.06 9.82 58.86
C GLY A 593 -42.74 10.41 57.48
N LEU A 594 -43.33 9.92 56.37
CA LEU A 594 -43.12 10.47 55.03
C LEU A 594 -44.30 11.32 54.56
N GLU A 595 -44.01 12.56 54.21
CA GLU A 595 -44.96 13.50 53.62
C GLU A 595 -44.43 13.97 52.24
N VAL A 596 -45.33 14.40 51.35
CA VAL A 596 -44.97 14.85 49.99
C VAL A 596 -45.64 16.18 49.69
N ALA A 597 -44.85 17.18 49.30
CA ALA A 597 -45.35 18.44 48.75
C ALA A 597 -45.55 18.29 47.23
N ASN A 598 -46.74 18.64 46.75
CA ASN A 598 -47.09 18.61 45.33
C ASN A 598 -47.81 19.87 44.88
N PHE A 599 -47.42 20.36 43.71
CA PHE A 599 -47.91 21.60 43.12
C PHE A 599 -48.73 21.32 41.85
N ASP A 600 -49.40 22.34 41.33
CA ASP A 600 -50.22 22.24 40.12
C ASP A 600 -49.37 21.92 38.87
N PRO A 601 -49.67 20.84 38.11
CA PRO A 601 -49.02 20.57 36.83
C PRO A 601 -49.14 21.68 35.78
N GLN A 602 -50.13 22.58 35.91
CA GLN A 602 -50.28 23.76 35.06
C GLN A 602 -49.55 25.01 35.59
N SER A 603 -48.79 24.90 36.68
CA SER A 603 -48.05 26.05 37.21
C SER A 603 -46.99 26.53 36.23
N HIS A 604 -47.19 27.72 35.68
CA HIS A 604 -46.15 28.49 35.03
C HIS A 604 -45.44 29.33 36.10
N PHE A 605 -44.11 29.27 36.16
CA PHE A 605 -43.34 30.21 36.95
C PHE A 605 -43.39 31.57 36.25
N GLY A 606 -44.13 32.50 36.83
CA GLY A 606 -44.24 33.86 36.31
C GLY A 606 -43.00 34.67 36.64
N LEU A 607 -42.66 35.64 35.77
CA LEU A 607 -41.56 36.58 35.98
C LEU A 607 -41.90 37.59 37.11
N LYS A 608 -41.91 37.13 38.37
CA LYS A 608 -41.94 38.01 39.55
C LYS A 608 -40.53 38.51 39.82
N LEU A 609 -40.31 39.82 39.70
CA LEU A 609 -39.09 40.46 40.16
C LEU A 609 -39.14 40.58 41.70
N GLY A 610 -38.38 39.74 42.39
CA GLY A 610 -38.27 39.73 43.84
C GLY A 610 -38.84 38.45 44.44
N ALA A 611 -38.00 37.73 45.18
CA ALA A 611 -38.42 36.71 46.13
C ALA A 611 -38.92 37.40 47.41
N ASP A 612 -40.05 36.94 47.96
CA ASP A 612 -40.41 37.31 49.33
C ASP A 612 -39.54 36.53 50.31
N ARG A 613 -38.37 37.09 50.61
CA ARG A 613 -37.41 36.52 51.56
C ARG A 613 -38.00 36.31 52.96
N THR A 614 -39.10 36.98 53.32
CA THR A 614 -39.76 36.77 54.61
C THR A 614 -40.68 35.56 54.59
N ALA A 615 -41.33 35.27 53.45
CA ALA A 615 -42.04 34.01 53.24
C ALA A 615 -41.07 32.83 53.16
N GLU A 616 -39.99 32.94 52.37
CA GLU A 616 -38.96 31.89 52.23
C GLU A 616 -38.32 31.56 53.59
N ALA A 617 -37.98 32.55 54.42
CA ALA A 617 -37.45 32.31 55.77
C ALA A 617 -38.45 31.62 56.72
N ARG A 618 -39.75 31.95 56.63
CA ARG A 618 -40.81 31.28 57.42
C ARG A 618 -41.04 29.84 56.97
N ILE A 619 -40.88 29.55 55.67
CA ILE A 619 -40.90 28.19 55.14
C ILE A 619 -39.67 27.42 55.62
N GLU A 620 -38.47 28.03 55.58
CA GLU A 620 -37.25 27.41 56.11
C GLU A 620 -37.38 27.05 57.60
N GLU A 621 -37.84 27.98 58.44
CA GLU A 621 -38.08 27.76 59.87
C GLU A 621 -39.07 26.60 60.11
N TYR A 622 -40.22 26.62 59.42
CA TYR A 622 -41.20 25.54 59.48
C TYR A 622 -40.65 24.17 59.06
N LEU A 623 -39.85 24.13 57.98
CA LEU A 623 -39.19 22.92 57.51
C LEU A 623 -38.20 22.39 58.56
N ARG A 624 -37.39 23.28 59.16
CA ARG A 624 -36.38 22.92 60.15
C ARG A 624 -36.96 22.41 61.48
N GLU A 625 -38.14 22.89 61.89
CA GLU A 625 -38.84 22.37 63.08
C GLU A 625 -39.57 21.05 62.81
N THR A 626 -40.22 20.92 61.65
CA THR A 626 -41.20 19.86 61.36
C THR A 626 -40.56 18.56 60.85
N TYR A 627 -39.47 18.65 60.09
CA TYR A 627 -38.82 17.50 59.44
C TYR A 627 -37.35 17.39 59.83
N ASP A 628 -36.83 16.16 59.80
CA ASP A 628 -35.41 15.87 60.03
C ASP A 628 -34.63 15.83 58.70
N LEU A 629 -35.32 15.49 57.60
CA LEU A 629 -34.77 15.50 56.24
C LEU A 629 -35.81 16.02 55.24
N VAL A 630 -35.46 17.03 54.46
CA VAL A 630 -36.26 17.49 53.32
C VAL A 630 -35.51 17.11 52.04
N VAL A 631 -36.15 16.38 51.13
CA VAL A 631 -35.59 15.98 49.84
C VAL A 631 -36.31 16.73 48.73
N ILE A 632 -35.59 17.56 47.98
CA ILE A 632 -36.14 18.34 46.87
C ILE A 632 -35.76 17.64 45.55
N ASP A 633 -36.73 17.04 44.86
CA ASP A 633 -36.52 16.50 43.51
C ASP A 633 -36.74 17.60 42.48
N THR A 634 -35.68 18.00 41.78
CA THR A 634 -35.76 19.04 40.74
C THR A 634 -36.01 18.44 39.36
N PRO A 635 -36.61 19.20 38.41
CA PRO A 635 -36.45 18.91 36.98
C PRO A 635 -34.96 18.93 36.58
N SER A 636 -34.62 18.34 35.43
CA SER A 636 -33.23 18.37 34.94
C SER A 636 -32.82 19.80 34.60
N TYR A 637 -31.57 20.16 34.90
CA TYR A 637 -31.14 21.56 34.99
C TYR A 637 -31.31 22.33 33.67
N PHE A 638 -30.99 21.70 32.53
CA PHE A 638 -31.21 22.30 31.19
C PHE A 638 -32.69 22.45 30.78
N VAL A 639 -33.65 22.03 31.60
CA VAL A 639 -35.08 21.94 31.25
C VAL A 639 -35.95 22.95 32.02
N ALA A 640 -35.49 23.44 33.18
CA ALA A 640 -36.20 24.48 33.94
C ALA A 640 -35.27 25.25 34.90
N GLU A 641 -35.04 26.53 34.60
CA GLU A 641 -34.34 27.50 35.46
C GLU A 641 -35.07 27.72 36.80
N ASP A 642 -36.37 27.42 36.83
CA ASP A 642 -37.29 27.67 37.94
C ASP A 642 -36.95 26.93 39.24
N ALA A 643 -36.21 25.82 39.15
CA ALA A 643 -35.74 25.07 40.31
C ALA A 643 -34.80 25.89 41.21
N ASN A 644 -34.17 26.94 40.66
CA ASN A 644 -33.23 27.81 41.38
C ASN A 644 -33.87 28.55 42.57
N ARG A 645 -35.18 28.82 42.56
CA ARG A 645 -35.84 29.47 43.72
C ARG A 645 -35.85 28.60 44.97
N PHE A 646 -35.96 27.28 44.83
CA PHE A 646 -35.84 26.34 45.95
C PHE A 646 -34.39 26.07 46.38
N ALA A 647 -33.38 26.51 45.60
CA ALA A 647 -31.99 26.32 45.97
C ALA A 647 -31.57 27.19 47.16
N ALA A 648 -32.24 28.33 47.39
CA ALA A 648 -32.03 29.17 48.56
C ALA A 648 -32.46 28.49 49.88
N LEU A 649 -33.38 27.52 49.81
CA LEU A 649 -33.83 26.72 50.96
C LEU A 649 -32.98 25.45 51.18
N ALA A 650 -32.09 25.10 50.25
CA ALA A 650 -31.30 23.87 50.31
C ALA A 650 -29.98 24.09 51.05
N ASP A 651 -29.69 23.26 52.07
CA ASP A 651 -28.37 23.23 52.71
C ASP A 651 -27.30 22.63 51.76
N ALA A 652 -27.71 21.72 50.87
CA ALA A 652 -26.83 21.04 49.92
C ALA A 652 -27.55 20.58 48.64
N ALA A 653 -26.82 20.51 47.53
CA ALA A 653 -27.27 19.90 46.27
C ALA A 653 -26.34 18.76 45.81
N ILE A 654 -26.94 17.65 45.36
CA ILE A 654 -26.26 16.53 44.72
C ILE A 654 -26.52 16.57 43.22
N LEU A 655 -25.46 16.67 42.43
CA LEU A 655 -25.51 16.56 40.98
C LEU A 655 -25.35 15.10 40.53
N LEU A 656 -26.35 14.55 39.87
CA LEU A 656 -26.34 13.17 39.39
C LEU A 656 -25.78 13.07 37.97
N ALA A 657 -24.82 12.17 37.78
CA ALA A 657 -24.32 11.76 36.47
C ALA A 657 -24.64 10.28 36.22
N ARG A 658 -25.19 9.94 35.07
CA ARG A 658 -25.54 8.56 34.71
C ARG A 658 -24.42 7.87 33.93
N SER A 659 -23.90 6.79 34.51
CA SER A 659 -22.80 6.00 33.96
C SER A 659 -23.05 5.57 32.50
N GLY A 660 -22.14 5.95 31.60
CA GLY A 660 -22.19 5.65 30.17
C GLY A 660 -23.22 6.46 29.36
N GLN A 661 -23.88 7.46 29.96
CA GLN A 661 -24.83 8.33 29.27
C GLN A 661 -24.43 9.82 29.34
N THR A 662 -24.15 10.35 30.53
CA THR A 662 -23.76 11.75 30.72
C THR A 662 -22.40 12.02 30.09
N LYS A 663 -22.28 13.11 29.34
CA LYS A 663 -21.01 13.64 28.84
C LYS A 663 -20.36 14.56 29.87
N GLU A 664 -19.03 14.65 29.84
CA GLU A 664 -18.26 15.61 30.65
C GLU A 664 -18.65 17.06 30.38
N GLU A 665 -18.90 17.42 29.12
CA GLU A 665 -19.35 18.76 28.69
C GLU A 665 -20.65 19.15 29.42
N ALA A 666 -21.67 18.29 29.34
CA ALA A 666 -22.97 18.49 29.97
C ALA A 666 -22.91 18.52 31.51
N LEU A 667 -21.94 17.82 32.12
CA LEU A 667 -21.72 17.92 33.57
C LEU A 667 -21.10 19.27 33.95
N ARG A 668 -20.10 19.73 33.20
CA ARG A 668 -19.42 21.01 33.44
C ARG A 668 -20.36 22.19 33.26
N GLU A 669 -21.10 22.22 32.15
CA GLU A 669 -22.09 23.25 31.85
C GLU A 669 -23.20 23.32 32.91
N ALA A 670 -23.66 22.16 33.41
CA ALA A 670 -24.60 22.14 34.54
C ALA A 670 -23.99 22.77 35.81
N ILE A 671 -22.72 22.50 36.12
CA ILE A 671 -22.03 23.07 37.30
C ILE A 671 -21.83 24.57 37.16
N ASP A 672 -21.38 25.04 35.99
CA ASP A 672 -21.17 26.46 35.70
C ASP A 672 -22.48 27.24 35.92
N LEU A 673 -23.61 26.69 35.47
CA LEU A 673 -24.93 27.30 35.69
C LEU A 673 -25.41 27.20 37.14
N MET A 674 -25.16 26.08 37.84
CA MET A 674 -25.49 25.93 39.27
C MET A 674 -24.71 26.92 40.14
N TRP A 675 -23.42 27.15 39.84
CA TRP A 675 -22.61 28.16 40.52
C TRP A 675 -23.05 29.59 40.18
N ALA A 676 -23.42 29.87 38.91
CA ALA A 676 -23.98 31.16 38.52
C ALA A 676 -25.28 31.51 39.28
N ASN A 677 -26.06 30.48 39.66
CA ASN A 677 -27.28 30.61 40.45
C ASN A 677 -27.07 30.36 41.96
N ALA A 678 -25.82 30.38 42.44
CA ALA A 678 -25.44 30.27 43.87
C ALA A 678 -25.95 29.00 44.59
N ILE A 679 -26.14 27.89 43.88
CA ILE A 679 -26.61 26.63 44.47
C ILE A 679 -25.46 25.95 45.25
N PRO A 680 -25.67 25.49 46.50
CA PRO A 680 -24.63 24.87 47.31
C PRO A 680 -24.36 23.42 46.86
N VAL A 681 -23.63 23.23 45.76
CA VAL A 681 -23.32 21.91 45.21
C VAL A 681 -22.27 21.18 46.06
N ALA A 682 -22.70 20.16 46.80
CA ALA A 682 -21.85 19.38 47.69
C ALA A 682 -21.08 18.25 46.97
N GLY A 683 -21.48 17.88 45.75
CA GLY A 683 -20.70 16.95 44.94
C GLY A 683 -21.48 16.23 43.85
N VAL A 684 -20.77 15.34 43.15
CA VAL A 684 -21.31 14.54 42.03
C VAL A 684 -21.48 13.09 42.47
N ALA A 685 -22.63 12.50 42.12
CA ALA A 685 -22.93 11.09 42.38
C ALA A 685 -23.15 10.33 41.05
N VAL A 686 -22.43 9.22 40.85
CA VAL A 686 -22.49 8.45 39.60
C VAL A 686 -23.55 7.34 39.71
N ASN A 687 -24.69 7.53 39.05
CA ASN A 687 -25.79 6.58 39.02
C ASN A 687 -25.61 5.50 37.93
N ALA A 688 -26.37 4.40 38.06
CA ALA A 688 -26.46 3.30 37.10
C ALA A 688 -25.12 2.59 36.81
N VAL A 689 -24.23 2.47 37.79
CA VAL A 689 -22.94 1.79 37.62
C VAL A 689 -23.13 0.27 37.55
N ALA A 690 -22.72 -0.35 36.44
CA ALA A 690 -22.91 -1.78 36.21
C ALA A 690 -22.03 -2.63 37.16
N THR A 691 -22.66 -3.34 38.10
CA THR A 691 -22.00 -4.10 39.19
C THR A 691 -21.22 -5.35 38.74
N LYS A 692 -21.14 -5.65 37.44
CA LYS A 692 -20.25 -6.69 36.88
C LYS A 692 -18.75 -6.37 37.01
N ARG A 693 -18.40 -5.25 37.64
CA ARG A 693 -17.04 -4.91 38.07
C ARG A 693 -17.07 -4.48 39.55
N PRO A 694 -16.51 -5.27 40.48
CA PRO A 694 -16.07 -4.73 41.76
C PRO A 694 -14.85 -3.84 41.51
N GLN A 695 -15.10 -2.56 41.17
CA GLN A 695 -14.01 -1.58 41.09
C GLN A 695 -13.44 -1.41 42.50
N ARG A 696 -12.13 -1.67 42.66
CA ARG A 696 -11.39 -1.50 43.93
C ARG A 696 -11.25 -0.01 44.28
N ALA A 697 -12.36 0.60 44.69
CA ALA A 697 -12.46 1.98 45.15
C ALA A 697 -13.13 2.09 46.53
N GLY A 698 -13.96 1.11 46.93
CA GLY A 698 -14.65 1.06 48.22
C GLY A 698 -13.77 0.78 49.45
N GLN A 699 -12.48 1.14 49.42
CA GLN A 699 -11.53 0.86 50.49
C GLN A 699 -10.70 2.09 50.94
N ARG A 700 -11.07 3.30 50.51
CA ARG A 700 -10.43 4.56 50.96
C ARG A 700 -11.26 5.44 51.90
N VAL A 701 -12.56 5.16 52.07
CA VAL A 701 -13.41 5.92 53.01
C VAL A 701 -13.04 5.65 54.48
N GLY A 702 -12.38 4.53 54.78
CA GLY A 702 -12.00 4.15 56.16
C GLY A 702 -10.62 4.62 56.65
N SER A 703 -9.80 5.31 55.84
CA SER A 703 -8.37 5.51 56.16
C SER A 703 -7.88 6.96 56.27
N VAL A 704 -8.79 7.95 56.25
CA VAL A 704 -8.42 9.38 56.38
C VAL A 704 -8.66 9.92 57.80
N LEU A 705 -9.64 9.36 58.53
CA LEU A 705 -9.97 9.80 59.90
C LEU A 705 -8.96 9.39 60.99
N THR A 706 -7.93 8.61 60.68
CA THR A 706 -6.93 8.12 61.66
C THR A 706 -5.58 8.86 61.60
N ARG A 707 -5.48 10.01 60.93
CA ARG A 707 -4.20 10.73 60.76
C ARG A 707 -4.22 12.24 61.03
N SER A 708 -5.21 12.73 61.78
CA SER A 708 -5.29 14.13 62.26
C SER A 708 -5.46 14.21 63.79
N GLY A 709 -4.71 13.39 64.52
CA GLY A 709 -4.78 13.29 66.00
C GLY A 709 -3.43 13.03 66.66
N ALA A 710 -2.33 13.53 66.08
CA ALA A 710 -0.97 13.33 66.58
C ALA A 710 -0.02 14.49 66.21
N SER A 711 -0.45 15.73 66.47
CA SER A 711 0.45 16.90 66.58
C SER A 711 -0.26 18.04 67.31
N ALA A 712 -0.24 17.98 68.64
CA ALA A 712 -0.49 19.07 69.57
C ALA A 712 0.55 18.93 70.69
#